data_AF-A0A2E3WYM4-F1
#
_entry.id   AF-A0A2E3WYM4-F1
#
_cell.length_a   1.000
_cell.length_b   1.000
_cell.length_c   1.000
_cell.angle_alpha   90.00
_cell.angle_beta   90.00
_cell.angle_gamma   90.00
#
_symmetry.space_group_name_H-M   'P 1'
#
loop_
_entity.id
_entity.type
_entity.pdbx_description
1 polymer ?
#
loop_
_entity_poly.entity_id
_entity_poly.type
_entity_poly.pdbx_seq_one_letter_code
_entity_poly.pdbx_strand_id
1 'polypeptide(L)'
;MTNSMDNKETKAQKTPKKKGPIRFEAIIPTIIVVALLAAYMTFFFDSNLRSGIEWVGTRVHGAEINVGNLNTSFINGTMKIENIQVTDKTKPENNMIQIGQIRLGLVWDALLRAKFVVSDAAIEDIGINAKRKRPGRILPKSDPSRSQINEIETAALDVTKEKYNKNILGDLATVAGGVDPNAQLKEMQNDLKSEKKIAELKASLKEKENAWKERIAKLPGKEKFAALKQEFKALKFDSKNTVQFLKDIQKADKILKEADKEVKAITSAANDLNKEVNAAGKDIGQVDKWVKEDIADLQTRLKIPSLDVGDLSKSIFLNMLNEKIGPYQKYIVLAKEYMPPPKSERTKTKSEPLVAPRKRGEGRTYKFPITKKSYPLFWLQKATISSKSNEGGFSGDISGNLTNVTSNPAWVGKPATLDIKGDFPAQQVMGLDAQVVFDNRKEPTQSTLKGSIQSFPMEPLSLSDSDDLTFKVNNLVGRSRFNGKVVGEKMALNIANVYDKVQYDIDSKNKDVKQLFTAAAAGIPAINLRASVKGKISALAWSIDSNLGRELGKGLKKQVQEKIDQAKKQLEAFVYGRINKEKAALDNQFKGLKNQVDSQVNGKKAELEREKKKMTAQIEQQKKSGQKKEQKKLEKKGKKLLKDLKKSLKF
;
A
#
# COMPACT_ATOMS: atom_id res chain seq x y z
N MET A 1 -89.20 -52.78 -36.98
CA MET A 1 -90.39 -53.11 -36.15
C MET A 1 -90.10 -54.41 -35.41
N THR A 2 -90.57 -54.51 -34.15
CA THR A 2 -90.66 -55.72 -33.28
C THR A 2 -89.31 -56.38 -32.93
N ASN A 3 -89.05 -56.94 -31.74
CA ASN A 3 -89.90 -57.36 -30.64
C ASN A 3 -89.09 -57.37 -29.33
N SER A 4 -89.77 -57.15 -28.20
CA SER A 4 -89.23 -57.34 -26.85
C SER A 4 -89.29 -58.82 -26.47
N MET A 5 -88.18 -59.39 -25.97
CA MET A 5 -88.22 -60.48 -24.98
C MET A 5 -87.03 -60.34 -24.01
N ASP A 6 -87.42 -60.21 -22.76
CA ASP A 6 -86.62 -60.25 -21.54
C ASP A 6 -85.77 -61.53 -21.47
N ASN A 7 -84.48 -61.40 -21.15
CA ASN A 7 -83.68 -62.50 -20.64
C ASN A 7 -82.84 -62.01 -19.45
N LYS A 8 -83.36 -62.27 -18.24
CA LYS A 8 -82.67 -62.04 -16.97
C LYS A 8 -81.67 -63.16 -16.72
N GLU A 9 -80.40 -62.92 -17.05
CA GLU A 9 -79.31 -63.74 -16.53
C GLU A 9 -79.07 -63.42 -15.04
N THR A 10 -79.21 -64.45 -14.21
CA THR A 10 -78.98 -64.41 -12.77
C THR A 10 -77.47 -64.39 -12.49
N LYS A 11 -76.93 -63.25 -12.07
CA LYS A 11 -75.54 -63.17 -11.56
C LYS A 11 -75.43 -63.93 -10.24
N ALA A 12 -74.70 -65.04 -10.24
CA ALA A 12 -74.32 -65.76 -9.03
C ALA A 12 -73.52 -64.86 -8.08
N GLN A 13 -74.06 -64.60 -6.88
CA GLN A 13 -73.36 -63.96 -5.78
C GLN A 13 -72.23 -64.88 -5.29
N LYS A 14 -70.97 -64.47 -5.52
CA LYS A 14 -69.81 -65.12 -4.93
C LYS A 14 -69.74 -64.79 -3.43
N THR A 15 -69.77 -65.82 -2.59
CA THR A 15 -69.59 -65.72 -1.15
C THR A 15 -68.21 -65.13 -0.80
N PRO A 16 -68.13 -64.18 0.15
CA PRO A 16 -66.86 -63.58 0.55
C PRO A 16 -66.01 -64.61 1.31
N LYS A 17 -64.84 -64.97 0.76
CA LYS A 17 -63.86 -65.81 1.45
C LYS A 17 -63.41 -65.14 2.74
N LYS A 18 -63.48 -65.85 3.87
CA LYS A 18 -62.91 -65.40 5.16
C LYS A 18 -61.42 -65.13 4.98
N LYS A 19 -61.00 -63.87 5.13
CA LYS A 19 -59.59 -63.47 5.06
C LYS A 19 -58.88 -63.99 6.31
N GLY A 20 -57.83 -64.80 6.14
CA GLY A 20 -56.96 -65.23 7.24
C GLY A 20 -56.20 -64.06 7.87
N PRO A 21 -55.47 -64.28 8.99
CA PRO A 21 -54.77 -63.22 9.72
C PRO A 21 -53.64 -62.55 8.91
N ILE A 22 -53.19 -63.19 7.83
CA ILE A 22 -52.11 -62.71 6.96
C ILE A 22 -52.70 -62.16 5.66
N ARG A 23 -52.46 -60.88 5.38
CA ARG A 23 -52.90 -60.21 4.14
C ARG A 23 -51.95 -60.48 2.98
N PHE A 24 -51.99 -61.70 2.43
CA PHE A 24 -51.16 -62.10 1.28
C PHE A 24 -51.33 -61.18 0.05
N GLU A 25 -52.52 -60.60 -0.14
CA GLU A 25 -52.83 -59.61 -1.18
C GLU A 25 -51.94 -58.35 -1.11
N ALA A 26 -51.43 -57.99 0.08
CA ALA A 26 -50.51 -56.86 0.28
C ALA A 26 -49.04 -57.30 0.37
N ILE A 27 -48.79 -58.49 0.90
CA ILE A 27 -47.43 -59.02 1.10
C ILE A 27 -46.77 -59.38 -0.24
N ILE A 28 -47.49 -60.07 -1.14
CA ILE A 28 -46.92 -60.51 -2.41
C ILE A 28 -46.47 -59.32 -3.28
N PRO A 29 -47.29 -58.27 -3.52
CA PRO A 29 -46.83 -57.09 -4.25
C PRO A 29 -45.66 -56.38 -3.57
N THR A 30 -45.65 -56.30 -2.24
CA THR A 30 -44.55 -55.68 -1.48
C THR A 30 -43.24 -56.44 -1.68
N ILE A 31 -43.28 -57.78 -1.61
CA ILE A 31 -42.10 -58.63 -1.86
C ILE A 31 -41.61 -58.45 -3.30
N ILE A 32 -42.52 -58.40 -4.29
CA ILE A 32 -42.14 -58.16 -5.68
C ILE A 32 -41.42 -56.81 -5.83
N VAL A 33 -41.94 -55.74 -5.23
CA VAL A 33 -41.30 -54.41 -5.26
C VAL A 33 -39.93 -54.43 -4.58
N VAL A 34 -39.81 -55.07 -3.41
CA VAL A 34 -38.52 -55.22 -2.71
C VAL A 34 -37.52 -56.03 -3.54
N ALA A 35 -37.97 -57.10 -4.19
CA ALA A 35 -37.13 -57.94 -5.05
C ALA A 35 -36.67 -57.19 -6.30
N LEU A 36 -37.56 -56.43 -6.96
CA LEU A 36 -37.22 -55.58 -8.11
C LEU A 36 -36.24 -54.48 -7.71
N LEU A 37 -36.44 -53.85 -6.55
CA LEU A 37 -35.51 -52.86 -6.02
C LEU A 37 -34.15 -53.46 -5.72
N ALA A 38 -34.11 -54.65 -5.09
CA ALA A 38 -32.87 -55.37 -4.81
C ALA A 38 -32.14 -55.76 -6.11
N ALA A 39 -32.87 -56.23 -7.13
CA ALA A 39 -32.32 -56.52 -8.45
C ALA A 39 -31.74 -55.26 -9.10
N TYR A 40 -32.47 -54.13 -9.07
CA TYR A 40 -31.96 -52.86 -9.57
C TYR A 40 -30.67 -52.42 -8.86
N MET A 41 -30.66 -52.48 -7.52
CA MET A 41 -29.50 -52.11 -6.73
C MET A 41 -28.28 -53.00 -7.00
N THR A 42 -28.50 -54.27 -7.34
CA THR A 42 -27.42 -55.22 -7.62
C THR A 42 -26.87 -55.06 -9.04
N PHE A 43 -27.72 -54.82 -10.04
CA PHE A 43 -27.29 -54.86 -11.46
C PHE A 43 -27.04 -53.48 -12.08
N PHE A 44 -27.75 -52.43 -11.66
CA PHE A 44 -27.78 -51.15 -12.38
C PHE A 44 -27.32 -49.95 -11.56
N PHE A 45 -27.48 -49.97 -10.24
CA PHE A 45 -27.23 -48.80 -9.40
C PHE A 45 -25.78 -48.30 -9.49
N ASP A 46 -24.80 -49.19 -9.35
CA ASP A 46 -23.38 -48.85 -9.37
C ASP A 46 -22.95 -48.21 -10.72
N SER A 47 -23.43 -48.77 -11.83
CA SER A 47 -23.18 -48.23 -13.17
C SER A 47 -23.80 -46.84 -13.36
N ASN A 48 -25.08 -46.67 -12.98
CA ASN A 48 -25.76 -45.38 -13.06
C ASN A 48 -25.12 -44.33 -12.16
N LEU A 49 -24.70 -44.70 -10.95
CA LEU A 49 -24.04 -43.79 -10.02
C LEU A 49 -22.67 -43.37 -10.53
N ARG A 50 -21.89 -44.30 -11.09
CA ARG A 50 -20.61 -44.00 -11.76
C ARG A 50 -20.81 -42.96 -12.88
N SER A 51 -21.72 -43.24 -13.82
CA SER A 51 -22.00 -42.30 -14.92
C SER A 51 -22.54 -40.96 -14.43
N GLY A 52 -23.34 -40.96 -13.35
CA GLY A 52 -23.81 -39.73 -12.70
C GLY A 52 -22.66 -38.89 -12.13
N ILE A 53 -21.69 -39.53 -11.44
CA ILE A 53 -20.51 -38.85 -10.90
C ILE A 53 -19.64 -38.28 -12.02
N GLU A 54 -19.38 -39.05 -13.08
CA GLU A 54 -18.61 -38.59 -14.24
C GLU A 54 -19.29 -37.41 -14.94
N TRP A 55 -20.61 -37.47 -15.12
CA TRP A 55 -21.39 -36.41 -15.76
C TRP A 55 -21.42 -35.12 -14.93
N VAL A 56 -21.76 -35.21 -13.65
CA VAL A 56 -21.78 -34.06 -12.73
C VAL A 56 -20.38 -33.49 -12.60
N GLY A 57 -19.39 -34.35 -12.37
CA GLY A 57 -18.00 -33.98 -12.22
C GLY A 57 -17.46 -33.25 -13.45
N THR A 58 -17.72 -33.79 -14.64
CA THR A 58 -17.29 -33.18 -15.92
C THR A 58 -17.94 -31.81 -16.13
N ARG A 59 -19.20 -31.62 -15.74
CA ARG A 59 -19.92 -30.35 -15.92
C ARG A 59 -19.50 -29.29 -14.92
N VAL A 60 -19.26 -29.68 -13.66
CA VAL A 60 -18.77 -28.78 -12.61
C VAL A 60 -17.32 -28.40 -12.86
N HIS A 61 -16.47 -29.37 -13.20
CA HIS A 61 -15.08 -29.10 -13.51
C HIS A 61 -14.95 -28.40 -14.86
N GLY A 62 -15.76 -28.72 -15.87
CA GLY A 62 -15.62 -28.17 -17.23
C GLY A 62 -14.57 -28.89 -18.08
N ALA A 63 -14.03 -29.99 -17.58
CA ALA A 63 -13.21 -30.94 -18.32
C ALA A 63 -13.51 -32.36 -17.84
N GLU A 64 -13.20 -33.34 -18.68
CA GLU A 64 -13.57 -34.74 -18.48
C GLU A 64 -13.07 -35.28 -17.14
N ILE A 65 -14.00 -35.90 -16.41
CA ILE A 65 -13.72 -36.71 -15.24
C ILE A 65 -14.10 -38.15 -15.56
N ASN A 66 -13.17 -39.06 -15.38
CA ASN A 66 -13.40 -40.50 -15.54
C ASN A 66 -13.33 -41.18 -14.18
N VAL A 67 -14.19 -42.17 -13.99
CA VAL A 67 -14.18 -43.08 -12.85
C VAL A 67 -13.97 -44.48 -13.40
N GLY A 68 -12.99 -45.23 -12.91
CA GLY A 68 -12.71 -46.56 -13.44
C GLY A 68 -13.75 -47.58 -13.01
N ASN A 69 -14.03 -47.65 -11.72
CA ASN A 69 -14.99 -48.57 -11.14
C ASN A 69 -15.67 -47.95 -9.91
N LEU A 70 -16.90 -48.38 -9.64
CA LEU A 70 -17.68 -47.95 -8.48
C LEU A 70 -18.47 -49.14 -7.96
N ASN A 71 -18.27 -49.47 -6.68
CA ASN A 71 -18.99 -50.55 -6.01
C ASN A 71 -19.68 -50.02 -4.77
N THR A 72 -20.96 -50.34 -4.59
CA THR A 72 -21.68 -50.03 -3.35
C THR A 72 -22.17 -51.30 -2.66
N SER A 73 -22.18 -51.26 -1.33
CA SER A 73 -22.85 -52.26 -0.50
C SER A 73 -23.76 -51.54 0.47
N PHE A 74 -25.06 -51.61 0.21
CA PHE A 74 -26.08 -50.97 1.06
C PHE A 74 -26.20 -51.63 2.43
N ILE A 75 -26.03 -52.96 2.50
CA ILE A 75 -26.12 -53.72 3.75
C ILE A 75 -24.94 -53.38 4.66
N ASN A 76 -23.73 -53.31 4.11
CA ASN A 76 -22.53 -52.97 4.87
C ASN A 76 -22.34 -51.45 5.01
N GLY A 77 -23.15 -50.65 4.32
CA GLY A 77 -23.03 -49.19 4.28
C GLY A 77 -21.72 -48.71 3.64
N THR A 78 -21.14 -49.43 2.69
CA THR A 78 -19.84 -49.06 2.11
C THR A 78 -19.96 -48.60 0.66
N MET A 79 -19.15 -47.62 0.27
CA MET A 79 -18.99 -47.19 -1.12
C MET A 79 -17.51 -47.15 -1.47
N LYS A 80 -17.13 -47.77 -2.59
CA LYS A 80 -15.77 -47.80 -3.11
C LYS A 80 -15.76 -47.21 -4.51
N ILE A 81 -14.89 -46.25 -4.77
CA ILE A 81 -14.70 -45.61 -6.07
C ILE A 81 -13.22 -45.77 -6.43
N GLU A 82 -12.92 -46.26 -7.63
CA GLU A 82 -11.56 -46.58 -8.05
C GLU A 82 -11.18 -45.82 -9.32
N ASN A 83 -9.90 -45.49 -9.43
CA ASN A 83 -9.28 -44.86 -10.62
C ASN A 83 -10.01 -43.61 -11.08
N ILE A 84 -10.13 -42.61 -10.20
CA ILE A 84 -10.70 -41.31 -10.54
C ILE A 84 -9.63 -40.49 -11.25
N GLN A 85 -9.95 -39.94 -12.41
CA GLN A 85 -9.03 -39.16 -13.23
C GLN A 85 -9.68 -37.83 -13.62
N VAL A 86 -9.09 -36.72 -13.17
CA VAL A 86 -9.56 -35.36 -13.43
C VAL A 86 -8.63 -34.68 -14.43
N THR A 87 -9.14 -34.35 -15.62
CA THR A 87 -8.36 -33.77 -16.71
C THR A 87 -7.85 -32.35 -16.39
N ASP A 88 -6.60 -32.04 -16.76
CA ASP A 88 -6.09 -30.66 -16.73
C ASP A 88 -6.62 -29.87 -17.94
N LYS A 89 -7.23 -28.71 -17.67
CA LYS A 89 -7.82 -27.82 -18.71
C LYS A 89 -6.79 -27.16 -19.62
N THR A 90 -5.56 -27.02 -19.13
CA THR A 90 -4.46 -26.37 -19.84
C THR A 90 -3.60 -27.37 -20.59
N LYS A 91 -3.48 -28.60 -20.07
CA LYS A 91 -2.71 -29.72 -20.64
C LYS A 91 -3.56 -31.00 -20.66
N PRO A 92 -4.47 -31.17 -21.63
CA PRO A 92 -5.44 -32.27 -21.65
C PRO A 92 -4.82 -33.67 -21.67
N GLU A 93 -3.56 -33.79 -22.08
CA GLU A 93 -2.73 -34.98 -22.03
C GLU A 93 -2.42 -35.47 -20.60
N ASN A 94 -2.66 -34.63 -19.57
CA ASN A 94 -2.39 -34.92 -18.17
C ASN A 94 -3.65 -34.86 -17.30
N ASN A 95 -3.60 -35.62 -16.20
CA ASN A 95 -4.53 -35.54 -15.09
C ASN A 95 -4.05 -34.45 -14.14
N MET A 96 -4.88 -33.44 -13.90
CA MET A 96 -4.66 -32.48 -12.82
C MET A 96 -4.60 -33.20 -11.47
N ILE A 97 -5.55 -34.10 -11.24
CA ILE A 97 -5.63 -34.97 -10.06
C ILE A 97 -6.01 -36.38 -10.53
N GLN A 98 -5.31 -37.37 -10.01
CA GLN A 98 -5.65 -38.78 -10.12
C GLN A 98 -5.79 -39.35 -8.72
N ILE A 99 -6.80 -40.17 -8.47
CA ILE A 99 -7.02 -40.84 -7.18
C ILE A 99 -7.14 -42.33 -7.46
N GLY A 100 -6.28 -43.14 -6.85
CA GLY A 100 -6.34 -44.59 -6.99
C GLY A 100 -7.64 -45.14 -6.42
N GLN A 101 -8.00 -44.73 -5.19
CA GLN A 101 -9.17 -45.27 -4.51
C GLN A 101 -9.79 -44.30 -3.49
N ILE A 102 -11.12 -44.25 -3.45
CA ILE A 102 -11.91 -43.66 -2.36
C ILE A 102 -12.77 -44.75 -1.74
N ARG A 103 -12.62 -44.99 -0.44
CA ARG A 103 -13.52 -45.83 0.36
C ARG A 103 -14.29 -44.95 1.32
N LEU A 104 -15.60 -45.17 1.43
CA LEU A 104 -16.49 -44.49 2.38
C LEU A 104 -17.25 -45.54 3.18
N GLY A 105 -17.21 -45.43 4.51
CA GLY A 105 -18.08 -46.12 5.45
C GLY A 105 -19.21 -45.19 5.87
N LEU A 106 -20.44 -45.50 5.45
CA LEU A 106 -21.64 -44.73 5.71
C LEU A 106 -22.40 -45.30 6.90
N VAL A 107 -22.94 -44.42 7.74
CA VAL A 107 -23.76 -44.82 8.88
C VAL A 107 -25.18 -45.10 8.42
N TRP A 108 -25.61 -46.36 8.54
CA TRP A 108 -26.91 -46.81 8.04
C TRP A 108 -28.10 -46.08 8.70
N ASP A 109 -28.09 -45.88 10.03
CA ASP A 109 -29.11 -45.10 10.74
C ASP A 109 -29.18 -43.64 10.24
N ALA A 110 -28.06 -43.07 9.82
CA ALA A 110 -28.03 -41.72 9.26
C ALA A 110 -28.66 -41.68 7.87
N LEU A 111 -28.35 -42.65 7.00
CA LEU A 111 -28.90 -42.74 5.65
C LEU A 111 -30.44 -42.87 5.66
N LEU A 112 -30.98 -43.70 6.56
CA LEU A 112 -32.44 -43.83 6.74
C LEU A 112 -33.11 -42.52 7.17
N ARG A 113 -32.37 -41.64 7.84
CA ARG A 113 -32.81 -40.30 8.25
C ARG A 113 -32.51 -39.23 7.21
N ALA A 114 -32.16 -39.62 5.98
CA ALA A 114 -31.71 -38.76 4.89
C ALA A 114 -30.52 -37.85 5.30
N LYS A 115 -29.57 -38.41 6.06
CA LYS A 115 -28.33 -37.75 6.48
C LYS A 115 -27.13 -38.48 5.89
N PHE A 116 -26.18 -37.73 5.35
CA PHE A 116 -24.96 -38.30 4.78
C PHE A 116 -23.84 -38.23 5.81
N VAL A 117 -23.68 -39.32 6.57
CA VAL A 117 -22.66 -39.42 7.61
C VAL A 117 -21.68 -40.50 7.23
N VAL A 118 -20.42 -40.09 7.10
CA VAL A 118 -19.29 -40.95 6.79
C VAL A 118 -18.50 -41.13 8.08
N SER A 119 -18.49 -42.35 8.63
CA SER A 119 -17.72 -42.67 9.85
C SER A 119 -16.23 -42.70 9.56
N ASP A 120 -15.85 -43.40 8.49
CA ASP A 120 -14.47 -43.51 8.03
C ASP A 120 -14.42 -43.38 6.52
N ALA A 121 -13.51 -42.56 6.03
CA ALA A 121 -13.13 -42.51 4.63
C ALA A 121 -11.64 -42.79 4.45
N ALA A 122 -11.27 -43.35 3.32
CA ALA A 122 -9.88 -43.46 2.90
C ALA A 122 -9.78 -42.97 1.46
N ILE A 123 -8.95 -41.95 1.22
CA ILE A 123 -8.61 -41.42 -0.09
C ILE A 123 -7.15 -41.79 -0.31
N GLU A 124 -6.92 -42.75 -1.18
CA GLU A 124 -5.62 -43.40 -1.34
C GLU A 124 -5.04 -43.15 -2.72
N ASP A 125 -3.71 -43.10 -2.76
CA ASP A 125 -2.91 -42.97 -3.98
C ASP A 125 -3.32 -41.74 -4.81
N ILE A 126 -3.40 -40.58 -4.15
CA ILE A 126 -3.53 -39.31 -4.84
C ILE A 126 -2.24 -39.07 -5.65
N GLY A 127 -2.40 -38.72 -6.92
CA GLY A 127 -1.34 -38.29 -7.82
C GLY A 127 -1.70 -36.95 -8.45
N ILE A 128 -0.72 -36.09 -8.63
CA ILE A 128 -0.86 -34.78 -9.28
C ILE A 128 -0.10 -34.83 -10.60
N ASN A 129 -0.65 -34.19 -11.63
CA ASN A 129 -0.04 -34.04 -12.95
C ASN A 129 0.40 -35.38 -13.60
N ALA A 130 -0.40 -36.43 -13.41
CA ALA A 130 -0.11 -37.76 -13.95
C ALA A 130 -0.46 -37.84 -15.45
N LYS A 131 0.38 -38.49 -16.26
CA LYS A 131 0.14 -38.63 -17.71
C LYS A 131 -1.09 -39.50 -18.00
N ARG A 132 -1.99 -39.03 -18.87
CA ARG A 132 -3.18 -39.80 -19.29
C ARG A 132 -2.85 -40.75 -20.43
N LYS A 133 -3.64 -41.83 -20.55
CA LYS A 133 -3.59 -42.73 -21.71
C LYS A 133 -4.07 -42.05 -23.00
N ARG A 134 -5.03 -41.13 -22.88
CA ARG A 134 -5.58 -40.32 -23.98
C ARG A 134 -5.90 -38.91 -23.47
N PRO A 135 -5.73 -37.87 -24.31
CA PRO A 135 -6.14 -36.52 -23.95
C PRO A 135 -7.61 -36.45 -23.53
N GLY A 136 -7.90 -35.79 -22.42
CA GLY A 136 -9.27 -35.64 -21.92
C GLY A 136 -10.05 -34.54 -22.64
N ARG A 137 -11.38 -34.68 -22.71
CA ARG A 137 -12.27 -33.71 -23.35
C ARG A 137 -12.47 -32.45 -22.48
N ILE A 138 -12.39 -31.27 -23.08
CA ILE A 138 -12.71 -30.00 -22.41
C ILE A 138 -14.07 -29.48 -22.90
N LEU A 139 -14.91 -28.99 -21.99
CA LEU A 139 -16.18 -28.36 -22.35
C LEU A 139 -15.95 -26.89 -22.75
N PRO A 140 -16.65 -26.37 -23.77
CA PRO A 140 -16.55 -24.97 -24.17
C PRO A 140 -16.97 -24.04 -23.02
N LYS A 141 -16.21 -22.95 -22.82
CA LYS A 141 -16.35 -22.03 -21.68
C LYS A 141 -17.66 -21.24 -21.76
N SER A 142 -18.41 -21.18 -20.65
CA SER A 142 -19.30 -20.06 -20.35
C SER A 142 -18.49 -18.99 -19.60
N ASP A 143 -18.26 -17.81 -20.19
CA ASP A 143 -17.51 -16.69 -19.57
C ASP A 143 -18.49 -15.63 -19.03
N PRO A 144 -18.22 -15.00 -17.86
CA PRO A 144 -17.47 -13.71 -17.86
C PRO A 144 -16.68 -13.40 -16.56
N SER A 145 -15.96 -14.35 -15.95
CA SER A 145 -15.26 -14.11 -14.67
C SER A 145 -13.76 -13.83 -14.81
N ARG A 146 -13.17 -14.08 -15.99
CA ARG A 146 -11.71 -13.98 -16.19
C ARG A 146 -11.14 -12.58 -16.37
N SER A 147 -11.95 -11.58 -16.74
CA SER A 147 -11.45 -10.23 -17.04
C SER A 147 -10.88 -9.51 -15.81
N GLN A 148 -11.51 -9.68 -14.64
CA GLN A 148 -11.07 -9.02 -13.39
C GLN A 148 -9.79 -9.62 -12.79
N ILE A 149 -9.44 -10.86 -13.13
CA ILE A 149 -8.27 -11.56 -12.58
C ILE A 149 -6.98 -11.10 -13.29
N ASN A 150 -7.06 -10.81 -14.58
CA ASN A 150 -5.92 -10.33 -15.37
C ASN A 150 -5.56 -8.87 -15.03
N GLU A 151 -6.53 -8.02 -14.66
CA GLU A 151 -6.24 -6.63 -14.24
C GLU A 151 -5.51 -6.56 -12.89
N ILE A 152 -5.74 -7.54 -12.00
CA ILE A 152 -5.05 -7.65 -10.70
C ILE A 152 -3.60 -8.13 -10.90
N GLU A 153 -3.35 -8.96 -11.91
CA GLU A 153 -2.00 -9.43 -12.28
C GLU A 153 -1.08 -8.26 -12.64
N THR A 154 -1.56 -7.29 -13.41
CA THR A 154 -0.78 -6.10 -13.80
C THR A 154 -0.55 -5.14 -12.62
N ALA A 155 -1.60 -4.89 -11.82
CA ALA A 155 -1.53 -3.90 -10.73
C ALA A 155 -0.61 -4.32 -9.56
N ALA A 156 -0.46 -5.62 -9.30
CA ALA A 156 0.40 -6.11 -8.21
C ALA A 156 1.89 -6.22 -8.59
N LEU A 157 2.19 -6.36 -9.89
CA LEU A 157 3.56 -6.54 -10.39
C LEU A 157 4.33 -5.22 -10.60
N ASP A 158 3.61 -4.10 -10.84
CA ASP A 158 4.24 -2.83 -11.21
C ASP A 158 4.67 -1.97 -10.01
N VAL A 159 3.98 -2.04 -8.86
CA VAL A 159 4.18 -1.09 -7.74
C VAL A 159 5.50 -1.32 -6.97
N THR A 160 6.16 -2.47 -7.14
CA THR A 160 7.28 -2.84 -6.25
C THR A 160 8.63 -3.00 -6.96
N LYS A 161 8.67 -3.08 -8.29
CA LYS A 161 9.91 -3.29 -9.05
C LYS A 161 10.83 -2.06 -9.06
N GLU A 162 10.28 -0.84 -9.16
CA GLU A 162 11.14 0.36 -9.28
C GLU A 162 11.78 0.82 -7.96
N LYS A 163 11.16 0.54 -6.81
CA LYS A 163 11.60 1.12 -5.52
C LYS A 163 12.77 0.37 -4.88
N TYR A 164 12.96 -0.91 -5.19
CA TYR A 164 13.90 -1.78 -4.47
C TYR A 164 14.92 -2.51 -5.36
N ASN A 165 14.90 -2.32 -6.70
CA ASN A 165 15.83 -2.96 -7.65
C ASN A 165 17.24 -2.32 -7.70
N LYS A 166 17.78 -1.86 -6.56
CA LYS A 166 19.13 -1.29 -6.50
C LYS A 166 20.13 -2.35 -6.04
N ASN A 167 21.18 -2.61 -6.82
CA ASN A 167 22.32 -3.48 -6.47
C ASN A 167 23.22 -2.78 -5.42
N ILE A 168 22.67 -2.61 -4.20
CA ILE A 168 23.32 -1.85 -3.12
C ILE A 168 24.69 -2.43 -2.76
N LEU A 169 24.87 -3.75 -2.84
CA LEU A 169 26.16 -4.38 -2.51
C LEU A 169 27.23 -4.10 -3.57
N GLY A 170 26.85 -4.04 -4.85
CA GLY A 170 27.74 -3.60 -5.93
C GLY A 170 28.14 -2.13 -5.75
N ASP A 171 27.18 -1.27 -5.45
CA ASP A 171 27.44 0.16 -5.20
C ASP A 171 28.40 0.36 -4.00
N LEU A 172 28.22 -0.42 -2.92
CA LEU A 172 29.13 -0.42 -1.78
C LEU A 172 30.55 -0.91 -2.15
N ALA A 173 30.66 -1.89 -3.05
CA ALA A 173 31.94 -2.38 -3.53
C ALA A 173 32.69 -1.33 -4.37
N THR A 174 31.99 -0.63 -5.26
CA THR A 174 32.58 0.48 -6.05
C THR A 174 33.13 1.59 -5.14
N VAL A 175 32.38 1.98 -4.09
CA VAL A 175 32.85 2.97 -3.11
C VAL A 175 34.02 2.45 -2.28
N ALA A 176 33.95 1.20 -1.80
CA ALA A 176 35.02 0.58 -1.02
C ALA A 176 36.32 0.39 -1.84
N GLY A 177 36.18 0.10 -3.14
CA GLY A 177 37.29 -0.05 -4.08
C GLY A 177 38.05 1.23 -4.38
N GLY A 178 37.56 2.37 -3.87
CA GLY A 178 38.26 3.65 -3.94
C GLY A 178 38.29 4.26 -5.33
N VAL A 179 37.28 4.00 -6.16
CA VAL A 179 37.10 4.70 -7.44
C VAL A 179 37.13 6.20 -7.16
N ASP A 180 38.17 6.88 -7.64
CA ASP A 180 38.40 8.30 -7.35
C ASP A 180 37.22 9.12 -7.88
N PRO A 181 36.39 9.70 -6.99
CA PRO A 181 35.24 10.50 -7.40
C PRO A 181 35.67 11.64 -8.32
N ASN A 182 36.92 12.11 -8.23
CA ASN A 182 37.43 13.21 -9.03
C ASN A 182 37.44 12.93 -10.54
N ALA A 183 37.63 11.68 -10.97
CA ALA A 183 37.61 11.33 -12.39
C ALA A 183 36.20 11.45 -12.97
N GLN A 184 35.20 10.90 -12.28
CA GLN A 184 33.79 10.97 -12.68
C GLN A 184 33.19 12.38 -12.48
N LEU A 185 33.62 13.10 -11.44
CA LEU A 185 33.22 14.48 -11.19
C LEU A 185 33.73 15.44 -12.27
N LYS A 186 34.87 15.15 -12.90
CA LYS A 186 35.39 15.92 -14.04
C LYS A 186 34.49 15.80 -15.27
N GLU A 187 33.90 14.63 -15.53
CA GLU A 187 32.97 14.44 -16.64
C GLU A 187 31.60 15.08 -16.38
N MET A 188 31.20 15.17 -15.11
CA MET A 188 29.94 15.78 -14.68
C MET A 188 30.01 17.32 -14.49
N GLN A 189 31.12 17.95 -14.92
CA GLN A 189 31.43 19.35 -14.65
C GLN A 189 30.44 20.37 -15.21
N ASN A 190 29.73 20.07 -16.30
CA ASN A 190 28.91 21.04 -17.03
C ASN A 190 27.44 21.07 -16.59
N ASP A 191 27.08 20.29 -15.56
CA ASP A 191 25.68 19.98 -15.23
C ASP A 191 25.20 20.46 -13.86
N LEU A 192 26.00 21.24 -13.12
CA LEU A 192 25.56 21.82 -11.84
C LEU A 192 24.41 22.82 -12.07
N LYS A 193 23.22 22.52 -11.53
CA LYS A 193 22.07 23.41 -11.65
C LYS A 193 22.29 24.71 -10.88
N SER A 194 22.97 24.63 -9.74
CA SER A 194 23.32 25.78 -8.91
C SER A 194 24.20 26.78 -9.67
N GLU A 195 25.13 26.32 -10.50
CA GLU A 195 26.01 27.20 -11.29
C GLU A 195 25.21 27.98 -12.34
N LYS A 196 24.33 27.29 -13.09
CA LYS A 196 23.41 27.93 -14.05
C LYS A 196 22.49 28.93 -13.36
N LYS A 197 21.92 28.58 -12.20
CA LYS A 197 21.04 29.45 -11.42
C LYS A 197 21.77 30.68 -10.85
N ILE A 198 23.02 30.54 -10.43
CA ILE A 198 23.82 31.68 -9.97
C ILE A 198 24.13 32.63 -11.14
N ALA A 199 24.44 32.10 -12.32
CA ALA A 199 24.63 32.92 -13.52
C ALA A 199 23.36 33.70 -13.89
N GLU A 200 22.19 33.05 -13.87
CA GLU A 200 20.87 33.69 -14.05
C GLU A 200 20.63 34.79 -13.02
N LEU A 201 20.92 34.53 -11.74
CA LEU A 201 20.77 35.53 -10.67
C LEU A 201 21.72 36.71 -10.84
N LYS A 202 22.97 36.49 -11.28
CA LYS A 202 23.92 37.56 -11.58
C LYS A 202 23.44 38.44 -12.73
N ALA A 203 22.94 37.84 -13.81
CA ALA A 203 22.36 38.57 -14.93
C ALA A 203 21.15 39.39 -14.48
N SER A 204 20.21 38.77 -13.74
CA SER A 204 19.03 39.45 -13.20
C SER A 204 19.39 40.57 -12.23
N LEU A 205 20.40 40.38 -11.37
CA LEU A 205 20.86 41.40 -10.44
C LEU A 205 21.47 42.59 -11.18
N LYS A 206 22.19 42.37 -12.28
CA LYS A 206 22.76 43.43 -13.12
C LYS A 206 21.68 44.23 -13.85
N GLU A 207 20.63 43.58 -14.35
CA GLU A 207 19.47 44.28 -14.91
C GLU A 207 18.73 45.10 -13.85
N LYS A 208 18.48 44.50 -12.68
CA LYS A 208 17.85 45.18 -11.54
C LYS A 208 18.70 46.34 -11.03
N GLU A 209 20.02 46.22 -11.02
CA GLU A 209 20.94 47.31 -10.67
C GLU A 209 20.70 48.54 -11.54
N ASN A 210 20.61 48.37 -12.86
CA ASN A 210 20.36 49.47 -13.79
C ASN A 210 18.98 50.08 -13.54
N ALA A 211 17.94 49.25 -13.41
CA ALA A 211 16.58 49.70 -13.15
C ALA A 211 16.45 50.44 -11.81
N TRP A 212 17.11 49.94 -10.76
CA TRP A 212 17.12 50.56 -9.44
C TRP A 212 17.86 51.89 -9.44
N LYS A 213 19.04 51.97 -10.08
CA LYS A 213 19.76 53.25 -10.23
C LYS A 213 18.92 54.30 -10.96
N GLU A 214 18.24 53.91 -12.04
CA GLU A 214 17.35 54.81 -12.78
C GLU A 214 16.16 55.25 -11.93
N ARG A 215 15.53 54.33 -11.19
CA ARG A 215 14.40 54.63 -10.29
C ARG A 215 14.81 55.52 -9.11
N ILE A 216 16.04 55.37 -8.61
CA ILE A 216 16.61 56.25 -7.59
C ILE A 216 16.87 57.66 -8.16
N ALA A 217 17.34 57.76 -9.39
CA ALA A 217 17.56 59.05 -10.06
C ALA A 217 16.23 59.78 -10.33
N LYS A 218 15.20 59.05 -10.77
CA LYS A 218 13.86 59.56 -11.11
C LYS A 218 12.87 59.53 -9.94
N LEU A 219 13.35 59.59 -8.69
CA LEU A 219 12.48 59.58 -7.51
C LEU A 219 11.42 60.70 -7.61
N PRO A 220 10.11 60.36 -7.62
CA PRO A 220 9.04 61.33 -7.84
C PRO A 220 9.02 62.35 -6.70
N GLY A 221 8.71 63.61 -7.01
CA GLY A 221 8.51 64.63 -5.98
C GLY A 221 9.75 65.26 -5.37
N LYS A 222 10.97 64.79 -5.69
CA LYS A 222 12.22 65.37 -5.17
C LYS A 222 12.39 66.84 -5.55
N GLU A 223 12.20 67.17 -6.83
CA GLU A 223 12.33 68.54 -7.35
C GLU A 223 11.18 69.42 -6.85
N LYS A 224 9.95 68.88 -6.83
CA LYS A 224 8.76 69.58 -6.32
C LYS A 224 8.88 69.91 -4.83
N PHE A 225 9.37 68.98 -4.01
CA PHE A 225 9.60 69.24 -2.60
C PHE A 225 10.68 70.30 -2.38
N ALA A 226 11.75 70.30 -3.20
CA ALA A 226 12.77 71.34 -3.14
C ALA A 226 12.20 72.73 -3.48
N ALA A 227 11.31 72.82 -4.48
CA ALA A 227 10.60 74.06 -4.81
C ALA A 227 9.67 74.50 -3.67
N LEU A 228 8.84 73.59 -3.12
CA LEU A 228 7.95 73.86 -1.98
C LEU A 228 8.72 74.35 -0.75
N LYS A 229 9.92 73.81 -0.51
CA LYS A 229 10.82 74.26 0.55
C LYS A 229 11.32 75.70 0.33
N GLN A 230 11.65 76.07 -0.91
CA GLN A 230 12.06 77.44 -1.23
C GLN A 230 10.89 78.42 -1.08
N GLU A 231 9.71 78.04 -1.58
CA GLU A 231 8.48 78.82 -1.42
C GLU A 231 8.15 79.03 0.06
N PHE A 232 8.30 77.98 0.88
CA PHE A 232 8.11 78.07 2.33
C PHE A 232 9.09 79.05 2.99
N LYS A 233 10.38 79.02 2.60
CA LYS A 233 11.41 79.93 3.13
C LYS A 233 11.18 81.40 2.74
N ALA A 234 10.52 81.66 1.61
CA ALA A 234 10.23 83.02 1.15
C ALA A 234 9.10 83.70 1.96
N LEU A 235 8.35 82.95 2.76
CA LEU A 235 7.29 83.49 3.62
C LEU A 235 7.89 84.28 4.79
N LYS A 236 7.57 85.58 4.86
CA LYS A 236 8.14 86.50 5.87
C LYS A 236 7.35 86.55 7.19
N PHE A 237 6.19 85.89 7.26
CA PHE A 237 5.30 85.81 8.43
C PHE A 237 5.19 87.15 9.20
N ASP A 238 4.82 88.23 8.51
CA ASP A 238 4.79 89.57 9.11
C ASP A 238 3.60 89.75 10.05
N SER A 239 3.86 89.58 11.35
CA SER A 239 2.86 89.78 12.43
C SER A 239 2.34 91.22 12.60
N LYS A 240 2.88 92.22 11.87
CA LYS A 240 2.38 93.61 11.91
C LYS A 240 1.10 93.79 11.07
N ASN A 241 0.96 93.06 9.97
CA ASN A 241 -0.21 93.08 9.09
C ASN A 241 -1.05 91.81 9.26
N THR A 242 -2.17 91.90 9.99
CA THR A 242 -3.03 90.75 10.33
C THR A 242 -3.57 90.03 9.10
N VAL A 243 -3.95 90.76 8.05
CA VAL A 243 -4.49 90.16 6.81
C VAL A 243 -3.41 89.41 6.05
N GLN A 244 -2.20 89.99 5.94
CA GLN A 244 -1.07 89.34 5.27
C GLN A 244 -0.57 88.12 6.05
N PHE A 245 -0.52 88.21 7.37
CA PHE A 245 -0.14 87.08 8.25
C PHE A 245 -1.08 85.88 8.08
N LEU A 246 -2.41 86.09 8.05
CA LEU A 246 -3.37 85.01 7.82
C LEU A 246 -3.23 84.39 6.42
N LYS A 247 -3.00 85.20 5.39
CA LYS A 247 -2.73 84.72 4.02
C LYS A 247 -1.45 83.89 3.95
N ASP A 248 -0.38 84.32 4.63
CA ASP A 248 0.89 83.60 4.67
C ASP A 248 0.75 82.26 5.42
N ILE A 249 -0.03 82.21 6.51
CA ILE A 249 -0.33 80.96 7.23
C ILE A 249 -1.17 80.00 6.36
N GLN A 250 -2.18 80.50 5.65
CA GLN A 250 -2.98 79.67 4.73
C GLN A 250 -2.12 79.12 3.57
N LYS A 251 -1.23 79.94 3.01
CA LYS A 251 -0.26 79.49 2.00
C LYS A 251 0.71 78.45 2.57
N ALA A 252 1.22 78.67 3.78
CA ALA A 252 2.10 77.74 4.47
C ALA A 252 1.43 76.38 4.74
N ASP A 253 0.16 76.36 5.16
CA ASP A 253 -0.63 75.13 5.34
C ASP A 253 -0.88 74.40 4.01
N LYS A 254 -1.09 75.12 2.90
CA LYS A 254 -1.17 74.51 1.55
C LYS A 254 0.16 73.89 1.13
N ILE A 255 1.27 74.63 1.29
CA ILE A 255 2.62 74.13 1.01
C ILE A 255 2.93 72.88 1.85
N LEU A 256 2.54 72.84 3.13
CA LEU A 256 2.69 71.65 3.96
C LEU A 256 1.88 70.45 3.46
N LYS A 257 0.64 70.65 3.02
CA LYS A 257 -0.20 69.57 2.47
C LYS A 257 0.39 69.01 1.18
N GLU A 258 0.91 69.87 0.32
CA GLU A 258 1.60 69.46 -0.91
C GLU A 258 2.93 68.75 -0.59
N ALA A 259 3.71 69.28 0.35
CA ALA A 259 4.94 68.67 0.83
C ALA A 259 4.68 67.30 1.50
N ASP A 260 3.58 67.14 2.24
CA ASP A 260 3.14 65.84 2.79
C ASP A 260 2.83 64.84 1.68
N LYS A 261 2.14 65.27 0.61
CA LYS A 261 1.83 64.44 -0.55
C LYS A 261 3.09 63.98 -1.26
N GLU A 262 4.04 64.87 -1.50
CA GLU A 262 5.32 64.53 -2.15
C GLU A 262 6.18 63.60 -1.27
N VAL A 263 6.24 63.85 0.05
CA VAL A 263 6.95 62.96 0.99
C VAL A 263 6.31 61.58 1.07
N LYS A 264 4.98 61.48 1.03
CA LYS A 264 4.26 60.19 0.96
C LYS A 264 4.55 59.46 -0.35
N ALA A 265 4.58 60.15 -1.48
CA ALA A 265 4.92 59.57 -2.77
C ALA A 265 6.35 58.99 -2.78
N ILE A 266 7.33 59.74 -2.25
CA ILE A 266 8.71 59.29 -2.08
C ILE A 266 8.79 58.10 -1.12
N THR A 267 8.04 58.15 -0.01
CA THR A 267 7.99 57.06 0.96
C THR A 267 7.43 55.77 0.37
N SER A 268 6.37 55.87 -0.44
CA SER A 268 5.81 54.70 -1.14
C SER A 268 6.82 54.12 -2.13
N ALA A 269 7.40 54.96 -2.99
CA ALA A 269 8.41 54.54 -3.96
C ALA A 269 9.63 53.88 -3.29
N ALA A 270 10.07 54.43 -2.15
CA ALA A 270 11.13 53.87 -1.33
C ALA A 270 10.76 52.51 -0.75
N ASN A 271 9.55 52.35 -0.21
CA ASN A 271 9.10 51.09 0.37
C ASN A 271 8.96 50.00 -0.72
N ASP A 272 8.47 50.34 -1.91
CA ASP A 272 8.33 49.40 -3.02
C ASP A 272 9.69 48.94 -3.54
N LEU A 273 10.64 49.87 -3.71
CA LEU A 273 12.02 49.52 -4.06
C LEU A 273 12.68 48.64 -2.98
N ASN A 274 12.47 48.93 -1.70
CA ASN A 274 12.97 48.08 -0.61
C ASN A 274 12.36 46.66 -0.64
N LYS A 275 11.08 46.52 -0.99
CA LYS A 275 10.45 45.19 -1.17
C LYS A 275 11.11 44.43 -2.30
N GLU A 276 11.37 45.07 -3.44
CA GLU A 276 12.06 44.46 -4.58
C GLU A 276 13.49 44.03 -4.23
N VAL A 277 14.24 44.89 -3.53
CA VAL A 277 15.60 44.57 -3.05
C VAL A 277 15.56 43.38 -2.09
N ASN A 278 14.61 43.36 -1.15
CA ASN A 278 14.48 42.24 -0.22
C ASN A 278 14.03 40.94 -0.90
N ALA A 279 13.19 41.01 -1.93
CA ALA A 279 12.82 39.85 -2.75
C ALA A 279 14.05 39.28 -3.48
N ALA A 280 14.86 40.14 -4.11
CA ALA A 280 16.12 39.71 -4.72
C ALA A 280 17.07 39.06 -3.70
N GLY A 281 17.15 39.59 -2.47
CA GLY A 281 17.92 38.96 -1.39
C GLY A 281 17.40 37.58 -0.98
N LYS A 282 16.08 37.35 -1.02
CA LYS A 282 15.51 36.01 -0.79
C LYS A 282 15.88 35.04 -1.90
N ASP A 283 15.84 35.48 -3.16
CA ASP A 283 16.21 34.64 -4.31
C ASP A 283 17.68 34.22 -4.22
N ILE A 284 18.58 35.15 -3.85
CA ILE A 284 20.00 34.85 -3.61
C ILE A 284 20.19 33.90 -2.42
N GLY A 285 19.38 34.05 -1.37
CA GLY A 285 19.38 33.13 -0.22
C GLY A 285 19.00 31.68 -0.55
N GLN A 286 18.39 31.42 -1.71
CA GLN A 286 18.07 30.05 -2.15
C GLN A 286 19.26 29.29 -2.73
N VAL A 287 20.39 29.95 -3.00
CA VAL A 287 21.59 29.33 -3.58
C VAL A 287 22.06 28.13 -2.76
N ASP A 288 22.04 28.20 -1.43
CA ASP A 288 22.42 27.09 -0.56
C ASP A 288 21.50 25.87 -0.69
N LYS A 289 20.23 26.09 -1.03
CA LYS A 289 19.28 25.00 -1.28
C LYS A 289 19.62 24.30 -2.59
N TRP A 290 19.89 25.04 -3.66
CA TRP A 290 20.28 24.46 -4.95
C TRP A 290 21.62 23.73 -4.88
N VAL A 291 22.57 24.23 -4.09
CA VAL A 291 23.84 23.53 -3.82
C VAL A 291 23.59 22.19 -3.13
N LYS A 292 22.68 22.13 -2.14
CA LYS A 292 22.29 20.86 -1.49
C LYS A 292 21.58 19.90 -2.45
N GLU A 293 20.75 20.43 -3.35
CA GLU A 293 20.08 19.64 -4.39
C GLU A 293 21.10 19.04 -5.39
N ASP A 294 22.09 19.82 -5.83
CA ASP A 294 23.19 19.32 -6.68
C ASP A 294 24.03 18.25 -5.96
N ILE A 295 24.35 18.44 -4.68
CA ILE A 295 25.05 17.42 -3.88
C ILE A 295 24.23 16.12 -3.81
N ALA A 296 22.91 16.20 -3.59
CA ALA A 296 22.04 15.02 -3.53
C ALA A 296 21.89 14.32 -4.90
N ASP A 297 21.80 15.09 -5.99
CA ASP A 297 21.77 14.56 -7.36
C ASP A 297 23.07 13.84 -7.69
N LEU A 298 24.22 14.46 -7.41
CA LEU A 298 25.54 13.87 -7.63
C LEU A 298 25.79 12.66 -6.73
N GLN A 299 25.34 12.66 -5.46
CA GLN A 299 25.37 11.48 -4.60
C GLN A 299 24.63 10.30 -5.24
N THR A 300 23.48 10.56 -5.87
CA THR A 300 22.69 9.53 -6.55
C THR A 300 23.37 9.04 -7.83
N ARG A 301 23.92 9.95 -8.65
CA ARG A 301 24.61 9.60 -9.91
C ARG A 301 25.93 8.87 -9.68
N LEU A 302 26.69 9.27 -8.67
CA LEU A 302 27.91 8.59 -8.21
C LEU A 302 27.61 7.32 -7.41
N LYS A 303 26.32 6.95 -7.28
CA LYS A 303 25.85 5.76 -6.58
C LYS A 303 26.39 5.64 -5.17
N ILE A 304 26.55 6.75 -4.44
CA ILE A 304 27.00 6.74 -3.05
C ILE A 304 25.81 6.29 -2.18
N PRO A 305 25.81 5.06 -1.65
CA PRO A 305 24.64 4.51 -0.98
C PRO A 305 24.51 5.07 0.45
N SER A 306 23.29 5.06 0.98
CA SER A 306 23.05 5.22 2.42
C SER A 306 23.14 3.86 3.11
N LEU A 307 24.03 3.73 4.10
CA LEU A 307 24.21 2.48 4.83
C LEU A 307 23.21 2.36 6.00
N ASP A 308 21.92 2.21 5.69
CA ASP A 308 20.91 1.82 6.68
C ASP A 308 20.78 0.29 6.71
N VAL A 309 21.11 -0.28 7.87
CA VAL A 309 21.12 -1.73 8.14
C VAL A 309 19.72 -2.36 7.99
N GLY A 310 18.66 -1.61 8.28
CA GLY A 310 17.27 -2.06 8.14
C GLY A 310 16.79 -2.12 6.69
N ASP A 311 17.38 -1.31 5.81
CA ASP A 311 17.00 -1.24 4.39
C ASP A 311 17.72 -2.30 3.54
N LEU A 312 18.91 -2.75 3.94
CA LEU A 312 19.65 -3.79 3.21
C LEU A 312 18.93 -5.15 3.23
N SER A 313 18.37 -5.57 4.37
CA SER A 313 17.58 -6.82 4.42
C SER A 313 16.30 -6.72 3.58
N LYS A 314 15.68 -5.54 3.54
CA LYS A 314 14.47 -5.31 2.73
C LYS A 314 14.79 -5.32 1.25
N SER A 315 15.86 -4.67 0.81
CA SER A 315 16.24 -4.63 -0.60
C SER A 315 16.58 -6.01 -1.16
N ILE A 316 17.29 -6.84 -0.39
CA ILE A 316 17.67 -8.21 -0.80
C ILE A 316 16.43 -9.10 -0.95
N PHE A 317 15.54 -9.12 0.05
CA PHE A 317 14.49 -10.14 0.13
C PHE A 317 13.12 -9.69 -0.38
N LEU A 318 12.78 -8.39 -0.40
CA LEU A 318 11.47 -7.95 -0.91
C LEU A 318 11.32 -8.19 -2.41
N ASN A 319 12.37 -7.97 -3.21
CA ASN A 319 12.33 -8.22 -4.65
C ASN A 319 12.07 -9.70 -4.93
N MET A 320 12.85 -10.58 -4.30
CA MET A 320 12.69 -12.03 -4.40
C MET A 320 11.27 -12.46 -4.00
N LEU A 321 10.75 -11.91 -2.89
CA LEU A 321 9.42 -12.26 -2.41
C LEU A 321 8.34 -11.86 -3.43
N ASN A 322 8.41 -10.66 -4.01
CA ASN A 322 7.43 -10.21 -4.99
C ASN A 322 7.45 -11.07 -6.26
N GLU A 323 8.64 -11.44 -6.73
CA GLU A 323 8.78 -12.31 -7.90
C GLU A 323 8.19 -13.70 -7.65
N LYS A 324 8.47 -14.30 -6.48
CA LYS A 324 8.01 -15.66 -6.17
C LYS A 324 6.55 -15.70 -5.70
N ILE A 325 6.00 -14.64 -5.08
CA ILE A 325 4.61 -14.60 -4.58
C ILE A 325 3.62 -14.05 -5.62
N GLY A 326 4.06 -13.15 -6.50
CA GLY A 326 3.21 -12.53 -7.53
C GLY A 326 2.31 -13.52 -8.28
N PRO A 327 2.86 -14.62 -8.84
CA PRO A 327 2.08 -15.63 -9.58
C PRO A 327 1.01 -16.35 -8.75
N TYR A 328 1.14 -16.35 -7.41
CA TYR A 328 0.22 -17.06 -6.51
C TYR A 328 -0.88 -16.17 -5.93
N GLN A 329 -0.80 -14.85 -6.07
CA GLN A 329 -1.83 -13.94 -5.59
C GLN A 329 -3.21 -14.22 -6.23
N LYS A 330 -3.24 -14.66 -7.49
CA LYS A 330 -4.48 -15.10 -8.16
C LYS A 330 -5.21 -16.21 -7.40
N TYR A 331 -4.46 -17.13 -6.80
CA TYR A 331 -5.05 -18.24 -6.03
C TYR A 331 -5.57 -17.79 -4.67
N ILE A 332 -4.99 -16.72 -4.09
CA ILE A 332 -5.52 -16.10 -2.87
C ILE A 332 -6.89 -15.45 -3.17
N VAL A 333 -7.02 -14.77 -4.31
CA VAL A 333 -8.30 -14.18 -4.77
C VAL A 333 -9.32 -15.26 -5.10
N LEU A 334 -8.91 -16.31 -5.82
CA LEU A 334 -9.78 -17.46 -6.13
C LEU A 334 -10.24 -18.17 -4.85
N ALA A 335 -9.34 -18.38 -3.89
CA ALA A 335 -9.68 -18.98 -2.61
C ALA A 335 -10.74 -18.17 -1.85
N LYS A 336 -10.76 -16.83 -1.99
CA LYS A 336 -11.80 -15.97 -1.41
C LYS A 336 -13.20 -16.26 -1.97
N GLU A 337 -13.31 -16.59 -3.26
CA GLU A 337 -14.58 -16.89 -3.92
C GLU A 337 -15.19 -18.22 -3.42
N TYR A 338 -14.33 -19.19 -3.12
CA TYR A 338 -14.73 -20.52 -2.64
C TYR A 338 -14.72 -20.66 -1.11
N MET A 339 -14.15 -19.71 -0.38
CA MET A 339 -14.24 -19.66 1.08
C MET A 339 -15.69 -19.35 1.48
N PRO A 340 -16.30 -20.15 2.38
CA PRO A 340 -17.66 -19.88 2.81
C PRO A 340 -17.73 -18.47 3.44
N PRO A 341 -18.59 -17.56 2.95
CA PRO A 341 -18.73 -16.26 3.56
C PRO A 341 -19.19 -16.43 5.00
N PRO A 342 -18.76 -15.56 5.93
CA PRO A 342 -19.25 -15.59 7.31
C PRO A 342 -20.78 -15.54 7.29
N LYS A 343 -21.46 -16.31 8.15
CA LYS A 343 -22.94 -16.42 8.14
C LYS A 343 -23.63 -15.05 8.29
N SER A 344 -22.94 -14.06 8.84
CA SER A 344 -23.38 -12.67 8.91
C SER A 344 -23.71 -12.06 7.54
N GLU A 345 -23.06 -12.48 6.46
CA GLU A 345 -23.35 -12.01 5.10
C GLU A 345 -24.46 -12.81 4.40
N ARG A 346 -24.57 -14.13 4.69
CA ARG A 346 -25.73 -14.93 4.25
C ARG A 346 -27.07 -14.38 4.75
N THR A 347 -27.04 -13.63 5.84
CA THR A 347 -28.22 -12.97 6.42
C THR A 347 -28.52 -11.64 5.73
N LYS A 348 -27.54 -11.00 5.08
CA LYS A 348 -27.73 -9.76 4.32
C LYS A 348 -28.22 -10.00 2.89
N THR A 349 -27.78 -11.07 2.21
CA THR A 349 -28.28 -11.41 0.86
C THR A 349 -29.66 -12.10 0.89
N LYS A 350 -30.11 -12.54 2.07
CA LYS A 350 -31.51 -12.84 2.38
C LYS A 350 -32.02 -11.86 3.43
N SER A 351 -31.95 -10.56 3.15
CA SER A 351 -32.91 -9.66 3.74
C SER A 351 -34.29 -10.06 3.21
N GLU A 352 -34.98 -10.97 3.93
CA GLU A 352 -36.43 -10.99 3.88
C GLU A 352 -36.88 -9.53 4.06
N PRO A 353 -37.63 -8.93 3.13
CA PRO A 353 -38.07 -7.56 3.26
C PRO A 353 -38.77 -7.40 4.61
N LEU A 354 -38.29 -6.43 5.38
CA LEU A 354 -38.91 -5.97 6.61
C LEU A 354 -40.37 -5.58 6.29
N VAL A 355 -41.29 -6.31 6.91
CA VAL A 355 -42.68 -5.94 7.20
C VAL A 355 -43.52 -5.49 5.98
N ALA A 356 -43.91 -6.46 5.15
CA ALA A 356 -45.26 -6.48 4.60
C ALA A 356 -46.06 -7.57 5.34
N PRO A 357 -47.31 -7.34 5.76
CA PRO A 357 -48.14 -8.41 6.30
C PRO A 357 -48.26 -9.51 5.25
N ARG A 358 -47.73 -10.69 5.59
CA ARG A 358 -47.61 -11.83 4.67
C ARG A 358 -48.98 -12.28 4.16
N LYS A 359 -49.03 -12.79 2.93
CA LYS A 359 -50.27 -13.34 2.35
C LYS A 359 -50.80 -14.48 3.25
N ARG A 360 -52.09 -14.42 3.57
CA ARG A 360 -52.79 -15.43 4.37
C ARG A 360 -52.72 -16.79 3.66
N GLY A 361 -52.16 -17.81 4.31
CA GLY A 361 -52.02 -19.17 3.75
C GLY A 361 -50.59 -19.70 3.61
N GLU A 362 -49.56 -18.86 3.77
CA GLU A 362 -48.17 -19.34 3.82
C GLU A 362 -47.86 -19.98 5.18
N GLY A 363 -47.67 -21.30 5.18
CA GLY A 363 -47.26 -22.06 6.37
C GLY A 363 -45.90 -21.61 6.92
N ARG A 364 -45.68 -21.84 8.24
CA ARG A 364 -44.39 -21.57 8.89
C ARG A 364 -43.57 -22.86 8.99
N THR A 365 -42.34 -22.84 8.46
CA THR A 365 -41.37 -23.90 8.73
C THR A 365 -40.66 -23.60 10.04
N TYR A 366 -41.12 -24.22 11.13
CA TYR A 366 -40.40 -24.20 12.40
C TYR A 366 -39.32 -25.28 12.41
N LYS A 367 -38.05 -24.89 12.63
CA LYS A 367 -37.00 -25.84 12.97
C LYS A 367 -37.07 -26.12 14.47
N PHE A 368 -37.67 -27.25 14.82
CA PHE A 368 -37.61 -27.74 16.19
C PHE A 368 -36.14 -28.04 16.58
N PRO A 369 -35.68 -27.58 17.75
CA PRO A 369 -34.36 -27.94 18.24
C PRO A 369 -34.31 -29.46 18.43
N ILE A 370 -33.31 -30.11 17.85
CA ILE A 370 -33.17 -31.55 17.96
C ILE A 370 -32.62 -31.87 19.35
N THR A 371 -33.47 -32.41 20.22
CA THR A 371 -33.25 -32.56 21.66
C THR A 371 -32.43 -33.79 22.08
N LYS A 372 -32.10 -34.72 21.15
CA LYS A 372 -31.24 -35.90 21.38
C LYS A 372 -30.30 -36.15 20.19
N LYS A 373 -29.13 -36.75 20.45
CA LYS A 373 -28.07 -37.13 19.47
C LYS A 373 -28.64 -37.48 18.09
N SER A 374 -28.55 -36.56 17.15
CA SER A 374 -28.95 -36.75 15.75
C SER A 374 -27.82 -36.25 14.86
N TYR A 375 -27.90 -36.53 13.57
CA TYR A 375 -26.80 -36.26 12.65
C TYR A 375 -26.98 -34.93 11.91
N PRO A 376 -25.89 -34.17 11.70
CA PRO A 376 -25.86 -33.11 10.69
C PRO A 376 -26.25 -33.65 9.30
N LEU A 377 -26.66 -32.77 8.37
CA LEU A 377 -26.99 -33.18 7.00
C LEU A 377 -25.80 -33.86 6.31
N PHE A 378 -24.61 -33.32 6.56
CA PHE A 378 -23.33 -33.88 6.15
C PHE A 378 -22.38 -33.92 7.34
N TRP A 379 -21.74 -35.06 7.59
CA TRP A 379 -20.65 -35.19 8.54
C TRP A 379 -19.67 -36.29 8.13
N LEU A 380 -18.46 -35.88 7.77
CA LEU A 380 -17.29 -36.75 7.66
C LEU A 380 -16.56 -36.75 9.01
N GLN A 381 -16.62 -37.88 9.72
CA GLN A 381 -16.02 -38.01 11.04
C GLN A 381 -14.50 -38.12 10.94
N LYS A 382 -14.02 -39.02 10.07
CA LYS A 382 -12.61 -39.26 9.82
C LYS A 382 -12.38 -39.61 8.34
N ALA A 383 -11.32 -39.06 7.75
CA ALA A 383 -10.78 -39.45 6.46
C ALA A 383 -9.27 -39.56 6.53
N THR A 384 -8.72 -40.68 6.10
CA THR A 384 -7.28 -40.82 5.85
C THR A 384 -6.98 -40.45 4.41
N ILE A 385 -5.90 -39.72 4.19
CA ILE A 385 -5.45 -39.26 2.86
C ILE A 385 -4.06 -39.85 2.63
N SER A 386 -3.81 -40.46 1.48
CA SER A 386 -2.47 -40.83 1.06
C SER A 386 -2.17 -40.40 -0.37
N SER A 387 -0.91 -40.08 -0.62
CA SER A 387 -0.36 -39.74 -1.92
C SER A 387 0.98 -40.45 -2.05
N LYS A 388 1.35 -40.83 -3.27
CA LYS A 388 2.67 -41.36 -3.60
C LYS A 388 3.34 -40.47 -4.62
N SER A 389 4.66 -40.35 -4.50
CA SER A 389 5.47 -39.68 -5.49
C SER A 389 5.43 -40.39 -6.85
N ASN A 390 5.51 -39.61 -7.93
CA ASN A 390 5.49 -40.02 -9.32
C ASN A 390 6.56 -39.23 -10.08
N GLU A 391 6.93 -39.70 -11.28
CA GLU A 391 7.95 -39.08 -12.13
C GLU A 391 7.58 -37.65 -12.59
N GLY A 392 6.30 -37.27 -12.51
CA GLY A 392 5.75 -35.99 -12.95
C GLY A 392 6.11 -34.77 -12.08
N GLY A 393 6.97 -34.96 -11.07
CA GLY A 393 7.67 -33.87 -10.40
C GLY A 393 6.82 -32.92 -9.54
N PHE A 394 5.57 -33.28 -9.21
CA PHE A 394 4.66 -32.48 -8.36
C PHE A 394 3.90 -33.27 -7.29
N SER A 395 3.99 -34.60 -7.30
CA SER A 395 3.38 -35.48 -6.28
C SER A 395 4.39 -35.85 -5.19
N GLY A 396 3.95 -35.90 -3.94
CA GLY A 396 4.74 -36.33 -2.79
C GLY A 396 4.23 -37.60 -2.13
N ASP A 397 5.07 -38.20 -1.30
CA ASP A 397 4.75 -39.29 -0.39
C ASP A 397 4.12 -38.70 0.88
N ILE A 398 2.80 -38.50 0.84
CA ILE A 398 2.05 -37.77 1.85
C ILE A 398 1.07 -38.71 2.55
N SER A 399 0.94 -38.52 3.85
CA SER A 399 -0.12 -39.06 4.69
C SER A 399 -0.88 -37.92 5.35
N GLY A 400 -2.19 -38.06 5.48
CA GLY A 400 -3.01 -37.05 6.13
C GLY A 400 -4.22 -37.62 6.84
N ASN A 401 -4.71 -36.88 7.83
CA ASN A 401 -5.91 -37.19 8.58
C ASN A 401 -6.81 -35.95 8.60
N LEU A 402 -8.00 -36.08 8.03
CA LEU A 402 -9.04 -35.07 8.04
C LEU A 402 -10.15 -35.52 8.99
N THR A 403 -10.54 -34.69 9.95
CA THR A 403 -11.59 -35.03 10.91
C THR A 403 -12.68 -33.97 10.97
N ASN A 404 -13.89 -34.41 11.32
CA ASN A 404 -15.03 -33.58 11.68
C ASN A 404 -15.45 -32.51 10.64
N VAL A 405 -15.33 -32.81 9.35
CA VAL A 405 -15.89 -31.92 8.31
C VAL A 405 -17.40 -32.06 8.33
N THR A 406 -18.11 -30.99 8.67
CA THR A 406 -19.55 -31.06 8.88
C THR A 406 -20.28 -29.80 8.41
N SER A 407 -21.52 -30.01 7.97
CA SER A 407 -22.50 -28.96 7.71
C SER A 407 -22.93 -28.19 8.97
N ASN A 408 -22.75 -28.74 10.17
CA ASN A 408 -23.15 -28.10 11.43
C ASN A 408 -22.10 -28.27 12.55
N PRO A 409 -20.98 -27.51 12.51
CA PRO A 409 -19.86 -27.65 13.44
C PRO A 409 -20.22 -27.29 14.89
N ALA A 410 -21.10 -26.31 15.10
CA ALA A 410 -21.56 -25.93 16.45
C ALA A 410 -22.27 -27.09 17.17
N TRP A 411 -22.99 -27.93 16.43
CA TRP A 411 -23.66 -29.10 16.98
C TRP A 411 -22.69 -30.25 17.29
N VAL A 412 -21.75 -30.53 16.38
CA VAL A 412 -20.73 -31.58 16.59
C VAL A 412 -19.80 -31.23 17.76
N GLY A 413 -19.60 -29.94 18.06
CA GLY A 413 -18.80 -29.47 19.18
C GLY A 413 -17.28 -29.60 18.97
N LYS A 414 -16.85 -30.19 17.86
CA LYS A 414 -15.44 -30.37 17.47
C LYS A 414 -15.14 -29.55 16.19
N PRO A 415 -13.97 -28.90 16.10
CA PRO A 415 -13.55 -28.23 14.87
C PRO A 415 -13.14 -29.25 13.81
N ALA A 416 -13.14 -28.86 12.54
CA ALA A 416 -12.56 -29.69 11.50
C ALA A 416 -11.02 -29.56 11.54
N THR A 417 -10.31 -30.68 11.52
CA THR A 417 -8.83 -30.69 11.56
C THR A 417 -8.29 -31.44 10.35
N LEU A 418 -7.22 -30.92 9.75
CA LEU A 418 -6.47 -31.56 8.69
C LEU A 418 -5.00 -31.62 9.12
N ASP A 419 -4.53 -32.81 9.40
CA ASP A 419 -3.12 -33.10 9.67
C ASP A 419 -2.51 -33.69 8.40
N ILE A 420 -1.34 -33.20 7.99
CA ILE A 420 -0.63 -33.62 6.78
C ILE A 420 0.84 -33.82 7.15
N LYS A 421 1.40 -34.97 6.77
CA LYS A 421 2.81 -35.29 6.93
C LYS A 421 3.38 -35.96 5.70
N GLY A 422 4.63 -35.67 5.35
CA GLY A 422 5.34 -36.45 4.36
C GLY A 422 6.41 -35.67 3.60
N ASP A 423 6.77 -36.22 2.45
CA ASP A 423 7.94 -35.81 1.68
C ASP A 423 7.57 -35.57 0.21
N PHE A 424 8.37 -34.73 -0.44
CA PHE A 424 8.31 -34.45 -1.87
C PHE A 424 9.70 -34.68 -2.46
N PRO A 425 10.08 -35.95 -2.72
CA PRO A 425 11.44 -36.32 -3.09
C PRO A 425 11.95 -35.64 -4.37
N ALA A 426 11.09 -35.49 -5.38
CA ALA A 426 11.45 -34.86 -6.66
C ALA A 426 11.87 -33.38 -6.50
N GLN A 427 11.31 -32.69 -5.50
CA GLN A 427 11.62 -31.31 -5.15
C GLN A 427 12.61 -31.22 -3.99
N GLN A 428 13.06 -32.37 -3.46
CA GLN A 428 13.92 -32.49 -2.29
C GLN A 428 13.36 -31.77 -1.05
N VAL A 429 12.02 -31.67 -0.95
CA VAL A 429 11.35 -31.10 0.22
C VAL A 429 10.99 -32.23 1.16
N MET A 430 11.60 -32.25 2.34
CA MET A 430 11.50 -33.36 3.30
C MET A 430 10.94 -32.89 4.65
N GLY A 431 10.23 -33.78 5.32
CA GLY A 431 9.70 -33.61 6.65
C GLY A 431 8.65 -32.51 6.73
N LEU A 432 7.73 -32.44 5.77
CA LEU A 432 6.52 -31.62 5.92
C LEU A 432 5.71 -32.20 7.07
N ASP A 433 5.36 -31.36 8.05
CA ASP A 433 4.39 -31.65 9.10
C ASP A 433 3.52 -30.40 9.28
N ALA A 434 2.23 -30.49 8.96
CA ALA A 434 1.31 -29.36 8.99
C ALA A 434 -0.03 -29.78 9.58
N GLN A 435 -0.60 -28.89 10.40
CA GLN A 435 -1.94 -29.00 10.93
C GLN A 435 -2.73 -27.74 10.59
N VAL A 436 -3.90 -27.95 9.99
CA VAL A 436 -4.91 -26.92 9.75
C VAL A 436 -6.12 -27.22 10.63
N VAL A 437 -6.61 -26.21 11.35
CA VAL A 437 -7.83 -26.31 12.14
C VAL A 437 -8.81 -25.26 11.62
N PHE A 438 -9.98 -25.70 11.21
CA PHE A 438 -11.10 -24.86 10.81
C PHE A 438 -12.15 -24.86 11.93
N ASP A 439 -12.13 -23.82 12.77
CA ASP A 439 -13.07 -23.65 13.87
C ASP A 439 -14.22 -22.72 13.49
N ASN A 440 -15.27 -23.33 12.95
CA ASN A 440 -16.52 -22.68 12.58
C ASN A 440 -17.61 -22.87 13.65
N ARG A 441 -17.24 -23.20 14.90
CA ARG A 441 -18.20 -23.42 16.00
C ARG A 441 -18.75 -22.11 16.58
N LYS A 442 -17.98 -21.03 16.49
CA LYS A 442 -18.31 -19.68 16.99
C LYS A 442 -18.11 -18.65 15.88
N GLU A 443 -18.77 -17.51 16.00
CA GLU A 443 -18.57 -16.33 15.15
C GLU A 443 -17.77 -15.28 15.93
N PRO A 444 -16.77 -14.62 15.33
CA PRO A 444 -16.26 -14.85 13.97
C PRO A 444 -15.56 -16.21 13.82
N THR A 445 -15.65 -16.80 12.63
CA THR A 445 -14.92 -18.05 12.31
C THR A 445 -13.42 -17.88 12.52
N GLN A 446 -12.78 -18.93 13.01
CA GLN A 446 -11.35 -18.94 13.27
C GLN A 446 -10.70 -20.14 12.58
N SER A 447 -9.69 -19.88 11.77
CA SER A 447 -8.86 -20.94 11.19
C SER A 447 -7.40 -20.76 11.63
N THR A 448 -6.73 -21.84 11.99
CA THR A 448 -5.30 -21.81 12.34
C THR A 448 -4.52 -22.78 11.48
N LEU A 449 -3.33 -22.37 11.08
CA LEU A 449 -2.34 -23.16 10.38
C LEU A 449 -1.10 -23.22 11.26
N LYS A 450 -0.50 -24.40 11.45
CA LYS A 450 0.83 -24.52 12.03
C LYS A 450 1.57 -25.65 11.33
N GLY A 451 2.87 -25.50 11.13
CA GLY A 451 3.65 -26.57 10.54
C GLY A 451 5.12 -26.24 10.40
N SER A 452 5.84 -27.21 9.87
CA SER A 452 7.26 -27.15 9.60
C SER A 452 7.65 -27.97 8.38
N ILE A 453 8.80 -27.64 7.83
CA ILE A 453 9.51 -28.38 6.79
C ILE A 453 10.93 -28.58 7.30
N GLN A 454 11.42 -29.82 7.32
CA GLN A 454 12.74 -30.16 7.86
C GLN A 454 13.88 -29.93 6.86
N SER A 455 13.60 -29.97 5.56
CA SER A 455 14.58 -29.65 4.54
C SER A 455 13.87 -29.19 3.28
N PHE A 456 14.32 -28.11 2.66
CA PHE A 456 13.94 -27.71 1.31
C PHE A 456 15.10 -27.00 0.63
N PRO A 457 15.40 -27.29 -0.65
CA PRO A 457 16.41 -26.55 -1.38
C PRO A 457 15.85 -25.19 -1.82
N MET A 458 16.75 -24.22 -1.99
CA MET A 458 16.48 -22.96 -2.64
C MET A 458 17.55 -22.74 -3.73
N GLU A 459 17.13 -22.10 -4.82
CA GLU A 459 18.07 -21.67 -5.87
C GLU A 459 19.15 -20.76 -5.26
N PRO A 460 20.40 -20.80 -5.80
CA PRO A 460 21.46 -19.91 -5.37
C PRO A 460 21.01 -18.44 -5.39
N LEU A 461 21.33 -17.72 -4.31
CA LEU A 461 20.95 -16.32 -4.17
C LEU A 461 22.09 -15.44 -4.65
N SER A 462 21.89 -14.75 -5.77
CA SER A 462 22.79 -13.69 -6.19
C SER A 462 22.48 -12.40 -5.43
N LEU A 463 23.45 -11.93 -4.64
CA LEU A 463 23.37 -10.68 -3.89
C LEU A 463 24.01 -9.51 -4.65
N SER A 464 24.99 -9.80 -5.53
CA SER A 464 25.57 -8.83 -6.46
C SER A 464 26.22 -9.55 -7.64
N ASP A 465 25.98 -9.05 -8.85
CA ASP A 465 26.64 -9.48 -10.09
C ASP A 465 27.20 -8.25 -10.83
N SER A 466 28.04 -7.47 -10.14
CA SER A 466 28.68 -6.28 -10.71
C SER A 466 30.13 -6.56 -11.12
N ASP A 467 30.67 -5.72 -12.01
CA ASP A 467 32.08 -5.75 -12.41
C ASP A 467 33.06 -5.64 -11.24
N ASP A 468 32.66 -4.95 -10.17
CA ASP A 468 33.47 -4.70 -8.98
C ASP A 468 33.26 -5.74 -7.88
N LEU A 469 32.13 -6.46 -7.88
CA LEU A 469 31.80 -7.48 -6.88
C LEU A 469 30.80 -8.50 -7.45
N THR A 470 31.22 -9.77 -7.43
CA THR A 470 30.34 -10.93 -7.48
C THR A 470 30.13 -11.44 -6.05
N PHE A 471 28.88 -11.54 -5.61
CA PHE A 471 28.53 -12.08 -4.30
C PHE A 471 27.34 -13.02 -4.47
N LYS A 472 27.58 -14.32 -4.37
CA LYS A 472 26.55 -15.37 -4.43
C LYS A 472 26.52 -16.17 -3.14
N VAL A 473 25.32 -16.60 -2.77
CA VAL A 473 25.09 -17.54 -1.67
C VAL A 473 24.61 -18.86 -2.27
N ASN A 474 25.43 -19.88 -2.11
CA ASN A 474 25.22 -21.23 -2.60
C ASN A 474 24.82 -22.17 -1.46
N ASN A 475 24.38 -23.38 -1.82
CA ASN A 475 24.00 -24.45 -0.90
C ASN A 475 22.91 -24.02 0.11
N LEU A 476 21.83 -23.42 -0.40
CA LEU A 476 20.72 -22.92 0.41
C LEU A 476 19.70 -24.03 0.69
N VAL A 477 20.05 -24.94 1.61
CA VAL A 477 19.12 -25.93 2.14
C VAL A 477 18.54 -25.42 3.45
N GLY A 478 17.23 -25.17 3.46
CA GLY A 478 16.53 -24.50 4.54
C GLY A 478 15.65 -25.42 5.37
N ARG A 479 15.38 -24.98 6.60
CA ARG A 479 14.32 -25.45 7.49
C ARG A 479 13.27 -24.37 7.63
N SER A 480 11.99 -24.72 7.55
CA SER A 480 10.89 -23.75 7.66
C SER A 480 10.00 -24.09 8.84
N ARG A 481 9.55 -23.06 9.56
CA ARG A 481 8.42 -23.16 10.48
C ARG A 481 7.45 -22.06 10.15
N PHE A 482 6.16 -22.40 10.08
CA PHE A 482 5.12 -21.45 9.79
C PHE A 482 3.94 -21.62 10.75
N ASN A 483 3.33 -20.50 11.10
CA ASN A 483 2.08 -20.45 11.83
C ASN A 483 1.23 -19.32 11.31
N GLY A 484 -0.07 -19.56 11.21
CA GLY A 484 -1.03 -18.60 10.71
C GLY A 484 -2.35 -18.69 11.45
N LYS A 485 -3.06 -17.58 11.47
CA LYS A 485 -4.40 -17.48 12.03
C LYS A 485 -5.24 -16.57 11.15
N VAL A 486 -6.44 -17.02 10.82
CA VAL A 486 -7.47 -16.24 10.15
C VAL A 486 -8.62 -16.09 11.14
N VAL A 487 -9.10 -14.86 11.35
CA VAL A 487 -10.28 -14.56 12.15
C VAL A 487 -11.18 -13.64 11.35
N GLY A 488 -12.33 -14.13 10.90
CA GLY A 488 -13.14 -13.43 9.91
C GLY A 488 -12.30 -13.12 8.66
N GLU A 489 -12.20 -11.84 8.27
CA GLU A 489 -11.41 -11.40 7.12
C GLU A 489 -9.95 -11.02 7.43
N LYS A 490 -9.53 -11.12 8.70
CA LYS A 490 -8.17 -10.75 9.11
C LYS A 490 -7.28 -11.97 9.11
N MET A 491 -6.12 -11.85 8.49
CA MET A 491 -5.08 -12.88 8.45
C MET A 491 -3.82 -12.38 9.16
N ALA A 492 -3.20 -13.28 9.91
CA ALA A 492 -1.83 -13.17 10.38
C ALA A 492 -1.09 -14.45 10.00
N LEU A 493 0.10 -14.34 9.40
CA LEU A 493 0.97 -15.44 9.04
C LEU A 493 2.40 -15.09 9.44
N ASN A 494 3.10 -16.01 10.07
CA ASN A 494 4.51 -15.91 10.39
C ASN A 494 5.23 -17.11 9.79
N ILE A 495 6.34 -16.86 9.11
CA ILE A 495 7.20 -17.85 8.49
C ILE A 495 8.62 -17.56 8.98
N ALA A 496 9.29 -18.57 9.50
CA ALA A 496 10.68 -18.51 9.94
C ALA A 496 11.48 -19.58 9.23
N ASN A 497 12.43 -19.15 8.42
CA ASN A 497 13.35 -20.00 7.67
C ASN A 497 14.75 -19.90 8.26
N VAL A 498 15.45 -21.02 8.32
CA VAL A 498 16.85 -21.12 8.73
C VAL A 498 17.60 -21.90 7.66
N TYR A 499 18.63 -21.31 7.07
CA TYR A 499 19.53 -21.96 6.11
C TYR A 499 20.87 -22.17 6.80
N ASP A 500 21.23 -23.44 6.98
CA ASP A 500 22.48 -23.84 7.62
C ASP A 500 23.53 -24.19 6.54
N LYS A 501 24.83 -24.06 6.87
CA LYS A 501 25.95 -24.44 5.97
C LYS A 501 25.92 -23.69 4.63
N VAL A 502 25.57 -22.42 4.68
CA VAL A 502 25.60 -21.53 3.52
C VAL A 502 27.04 -21.37 3.03
N GLN A 503 27.22 -21.36 1.71
CA GLN A 503 28.52 -21.16 1.09
C GLN A 503 28.51 -19.82 0.36
N TYR A 504 29.53 -19.01 0.62
CA TYR A 504 29.68 -17.71 -0.01
C TYR A 504 30.68 -17.80 -1.15
N ASP A 505 30.26 -17.41 -2.34
CA ASP A 505 31.12 -17.22 -3.49
C ASP A 505 31.27 -15.71 -3.71
N ILE A 506 32.42 -15.19 -3.31
CA ILE A 506 32.73 -13.76 -3.28
C ILE A 506 33.98 -13.52 -4.10
N ASP A 507 33.84 -12.72 -5.15
CA ASP A 507 34.95 -12.31 -6.00
C ASP A 507 34.90 -10.82 -6.34
N SER A 508 36.07 -10.22 -6.51
CA SER A 508 36.21 -8.80 -6.84
C SER A 508 37.55 -8.57 -7.53
N LYS A 509 37.57 -7.63 -8.49
CA LYS A 509 38.80 -7.14 -9.13
C LYS A 509 39.73 -6.46 -8.11
N ASN A 510 39.19 -5.92 -7.01
CA ASN A 510 39.93 -5.28 -5.94
C ASN A 510 40.10 -6.25 -4.75
N LYS A 511 41.36 -6.53 -4.37
CA LYS A 511 41.70 -7.46 -3.28
C LYS A 511 41.16 -7.02 -1.92
N ASP A 512 41.18 -5.72 -1.62
CA ASP A 512 40.70 -5.18 -0.35
C ASP A 512 39.18 -5.31 -0.25
N VAL A 513 38.47 -5.06 -1.35
CA VAL A 513 37.02 -5.28 -1.46
C VAL A 513 36.70 -6.76 -1.27
N LYS A 514 37.40 -7.65 -1.97
CA LYS A 514 37.23 -9.11 -1.79
C LYS A 514 37.41 -9.52 -0.34
N GLN A 515 38.49 -9.06 0.31
CA GLN A 515 38.79 -9.40 1.70
C GLN A 515 37.72 -8.84 2.66
N LEU A 516 37.26 -7.61 2.45
CA LEU A 516 36.24 -6.96 3.26
C LEU A 516 34.91 -7.73 3.21
N PHE A 517 34.40 -8.03 2.01
CA PHE A 517 33.13 -8.75 1.86
C PHE A 517 33.26 -10.21 2.32
N THR A 518 34.41 -10.85 2.11
CA THR A 518 34.69 -12.21 2.63
C THR A 518 34.67 -12.23 4.16
N ALA A 519 35.31 -11.25 4.82
CA ALA A 519 35.31 -11.15 6.28
C ALA A 519 33.91 -10.87 6.84
N ALA A 520 33.14 -10.00 6.18
CA ALA A 520 31.76 -9.72 6.57
C ALA A 520 30.86 -10.97 6.44
N ALA A 521 31.03 -11.75 5.37
CA ALA A 521 30.27 -12.98 5.14
C ALA A 521 30.67 -14.13 6.07
N ALA A 522 31.95 -14.23 6.44
CA ALA A 522 32.44 -15.26 7.38
C ALA A 522 31.76 -15.20 8.75
N GLY A 523 31.27 -14.02 9.17
CA GLY A 523 30.47 -13.85 10.38
C GLY A 523 29.04 -14.41 10.31
N ILE A 524 28.63 -14.99 9.17
CA ILE A 524 27.25 -15.39 8.88
C ILE A 524 27.19 -16.89 8.52
N PRO A 525 27.46 -17.81 9.45
CA PRO A 525 27.46 -19.26 9.15
C PRO A 525 26.06 -19.83 8.86
N ALA A 526 25.01 -19.11 9.24
CA ALA A 526 23.61 -19.48 9.00
C ALA A 526 22.76 -18.25 8.70
N ILE A 527 21.81 -18.37 7.77
CA ILE A 527 20.88 -17.30 7.40
C ILE A 527 19.53 -17.57 8.06
N ASN A 528 19.07 -16.62 8.87
CA ASN A 528 17.76 -16.59 9.50
C ASN A 528 16.89 -15.57 8.78
N LEU A 529 15.84 -16.05 8.13
CA LEU A 529 14.88 -15.23 7.38
C LEU A 529 13.49 -15.37 8.02
N ARG A 530 12.95 -14.28 8.54
CA ARG A 530 11.59 -14.22 9.08
C ARG A 530 10.72 -13.34 8.18
N ALA A 531 9.59 -13.89 7.76
CA ALA A 531 8.56 -13.16 7.05
C ALA A 531 7.28 -13.17 7.90
N SER A 532 6.60 -12.03 7.96
CA SER A 532 5.28 -11.94 8.57
C SER A 532 4.32 -11.17 7.68
N VAL A 533 3.07 -11.61 7.71
CA VAL A 533 1.96 -11.00 6.98
C VAL A 533 0.86 -10.69 7.96
N LYS A 534 0.33 -9.47 7.93
CA LYS A 534 -0.81 -9.07 8.75
C LYS A 534 -1.73 -8.16 7.95
N GLY A 535 -3.04 -8.29 8.16
CA GLY A 535 -4.00 -7.36 7.56
C GLY A 535 -5.33 -8.03 7.22
N LYS A 536 -6.14 -7.32 6.43
CA LYS A 536 -7.29 -7.93 5.78
C LYS A 536 -6.78 -8.80 4.62
N ILE A 537 -7.46 -9.89 4.31
CA ILE A 537 -7.09 -10.75 3.15
C ILE A 537 -7.02 -9.94 1.84
N SER A 538 -7.81 -8.87 1.70
CA SER A 538 -7.77 -7.95 0.56
C SER A 538 -6.62 -6.93 0.57
N ALA A 539 -5.92 -6.76 1.69
CA ALA A 539 -4.87 -5.77 1.89
C ALA A 539 -3.87 -6.30 2.93
N LEU A 540 -2.95 -7.13 2.46
CA LEU A 540 -1.94 -7.80 3.27
C LEU A 540 -0.66 -6.96 3.36
N ALA A 541 -0.24 -6.63 4.57
CA ALA A 541 1.03 -5.95 4.82
C ALA A 541 2.12 -6.99 5.12
N TRP A 542 3.20 -6.96 4.33
CA TRP A 542 4.35 -7.84 4.48
C TRP A 542 5.47 -7.16 5.27
N SER A 543 6.14 -7.91 6.13
CA SER A 543 7.34 -7.51 6.84
C SER A 543 8.36 -8.64 6.77
N ILE A 544 9.59 -8.31 6.36
CA ILE A 544 10.70 -9.26 6.24
C ILE A 544 11.85 -8.80 7.12
N ASP A 545 12.42 -9.74 7.85
CA ASP A 545 13.58 -9.55 8.70
C ASP A 545 14.60 -10.66 8.41
N SER A 546 15.86 -10.28 8.18
CA SER A 546 16.95 -11.23 7.91
C SER A 546 18.22 -10.83 8.64
N ASN A 547 18.93 -11.81 9.21
CA ASN A 547 20.26 -11.57 9.78
C ASN A 547 21.30 -11.27 8.71
N LEU A 548 21.14 -11.74 7.47
CA LEU A 548 22.09 -11.52 6.39
C LEU A 548 22.35 -10.02 6.16
N GLY A 549 21.30 -9.22 5.93
CA GLY A 549 21.46 -7.78 5.75
C GLY A 549 21.91 -7.07 7.03
N ARG A 550 21.52 -7.55 8.22
CA ARG A 550 21.97 -6.95 9.48
C ARG A 550 23.46 -7.15 9.74
N GLU A 551 23.94 -8.38 9.57
CA GLU A 551 25.33 -8.73 9.87
C GLU A 551 26.27 -8.24 8.75
N LEU A 552 25.86 -8.29 7.48
CA LEU A 552 26.60 -7.61 6.40
C LEU A 552 26.67 -6.10 6.66
N GLY A 553 25.54 -5.47 7.01
CA GLY A 553 25.51 -4.04 7.33
C GLY A 553 26.47 -3.69 8.45
N LYS A 554 26.48 -4.44 9.56
CA LYS A 554 27.43 -4.24 10.67
C LYS A 554 28.89 -4.48 10.26
N GLY A 555 29.17 -5.57 9.55
CA GLY A 555 30.51 -5.96 9.13
C GLY A 555 31.13 -4.96 8.15
N LEU A 556 30.31 -4.41 7.25
CA LEU A 556 30.74 -3.40 6.29
C LEU A 556 30.76 -1.99 6.88
N LYS A 557 29.95 -1.70 7.92
CA LYS A 557 29.74 -0.34 8.42
C LYS A 557 31.02 0.41 8.72
N LYS A 558 31.96 -0.17 9.46
CA LYS A 558 33.15 0.58 9.88
C LYS A 558 34.00 1.01 8.68
N GLN A 559 34.36 0.07 7.81
CA GLN A 559 35.28 0.33 6.70
C GLN A 559 34.62 1.07 5.54
N VAL A 560 33.34 0.78 5.26
CA VAL A 560 32.63 1.42 4.16
C VAL A 560 32.10 2.80 4.55
N GLN A 561 31.68 3.02 5.81
CA GLN A 561 31.21 4.34 6.23
C GLN A 561 32.32 5.39 6.16
N GLU A 562 33.55 5.04 6.54
CA GLU A 562 34.70 5.94 6.43
C GLU A 562 34.94 6.37 4.98
N LYS A 563 34.86 5.43 4.03
CA LYS A 563 34.98 5.70 2.59
C LYS A 563 33.80 6.49 2.03
N ILE A 564 32.57 6.18 2.45
CA ILE A 564 31.36 6.95 2.12
C ILE A 564 31.49 8.39 2.62
N ASP A 565 31.93 8.59 3.87
CA ASP A 565 32.07 9.92 4.45
C ASP A 565 33.19 10.71 3.77
N GLN A 566 34.28 10.04 3.41
CA GLN A 566 35.35 10.64 2.61
C GLN A 566 34.85 11.07 1.23
N ALA A 567 34.12 10.20 0.52
CA ALA A 567 33.53 10.51 -0.78
C ALA A 567 32.53 11.66 -0.71
N LYS A 568 31.66 11.67 0.34
CA LYS A 568 30.73 12.77 0.60
C LYS A 568 31.45 14.08 0.85
N LYS A 569 32.50 14.09 1.68
CA LYS A 569 33.31 15.29 1.95
C LYS A 569 34.02 15.79 0.69
N GLN A 570 34.57 14.90 -0.12
CA GLN A 570 35.21 15.26 -1.39
C GLN A 570 34.21 15.85 -2.39
N LEU A 571 33.03 15.25 -2.50
CA LEU A 571 31.93 15.76 -3.31
C LEU A 571 31.47 17.14 -2.84
N GLU A 572 31.23 17.30 -1.53
CA GLU A 572 30.87 18.60 -0.95
C GLU A 572 31.96 19.64 -1.22
N ALA A 573 33.22 19.31 -0.97
CA ALA A 573 34.36 20.21 -1.23
C ALA A 573 34.46 20.59 -2.72
N PHE A 574 34.19 19.67 -3.64
CA PHE A 574 34.17 19.93 -5.08
C PHE A 574 33.07 20.92 -5.46
N VAL A 575 31.83 20.67 -5.02
CA VAL A 575 30.68 21.54 -5.31
C VAL A 575 30.87 22.91 -4.67
N TYR A 576 31.18 22.96 -3.37
CA TYR A 576 31.39 24.22 -2.66
C TYR A 576 32.61 24.99 -3.18
N GLY A 577 33.70 24.31 -3.56
CA GLY A 577 34.88 24.94 -4.14
C GLY A 577 34.57 25.71 -5.43
N ARG A 578 33.66 25.21 -6.25
CA ARG A 578 33.20 25.90 -7.47
C ARG A 578 32.20 27.01 -7.19
N ILE A 579 31.21 26.73 -6.34
CA ILE A 579 30.07 27.61 -6.14
C ILE A 579 30.39 28.78 -5.19
N ASN A 580 31.25 28.58 -4.18
CA ASN A 580 31.48 29.58 -3.14
C ASN A 580 32.06 30.89 -3.70
N LYS A 581 32.94 30.83 -4.70
CA LYS A 581 33.51 32.03 -5.33
C LYS A 581 32.43 32.84 -6.05
N GLU A 582 31.61 32.15 -6.85
CA GLU A 582 30.53 32.76 -7.62
C GLU A 582 29.42 33.31 -6.70
N LYS A 583 29.07 32.57 -5.65
CA LYS A 583 28.14 32.97 -4.60
C LYS A 583 28.64 34.19 -3.83
N ALA A 584 29.90 34.18 -3.38
CA ALA A 584 30.48 35.31 -2.65
C ALA A 584 30.50 36.58 -3.50
N ALA A 585 30.81 36.46 -4.80
CA ALA A 585 30.73 37.58 -5.73
C ALA A 585 29.29 38.12 -5.87
N LEU A 586 28.30 37.25 -6.01
CA LEU A 586 26.87 37.62 -6.07
C LEU A 586 26.40 38.29 -4.76
N ASP A 587 26.74 37.72 -3.60
CA ASP A 587 26.41 38.28 -2.29
C ASP A 587 27.04 39.66 -2.08
N ASN A 588 28.29 39.84 -2.49
CA ASN A 588 28.98 41.13 -2.37
C ASN A 588 28.37 42.18 -3.29
N GLN A 589 28.05 41.82 -4.54
CA GLN A 589 27.33 42.71 -5.46
C GLN A 589 25.98 43.12 -4.86
N PHE A 590 25.19 42.16 -4.38
CA PHE A 590 23.88 42.43 -3.79
C PHE A 590 23.97 43.30 -2.53
N LYS A 591 24.92 43.03 -1.63
CA LYS A 591 25.15 43.86 -0.43
C LYS A 591 25.53 45.29 -0.81
N GLY A 592 26.40 45.47 -1.80
CA GLY A 592 26.76 46.78 -2.33
C GLY A 592 25.53 47.55 -2.85
N LEU A 593 24.72 46.89 -3.67
CA LEU A 593 23.46 47.41 -4.19
C LEU A 593 22.46 47.77 -3.10
N LYS A 594 22.25 46.88 -2.13
CA LYS A 594 21.37 47.11 -0.97
C LYS A 594 21.82 48.32 -0.17
N ASN A 595 23.11 48.43 0.14
CA ASN A 595 23.67 49.57 0.86
C ASN A 595 23.51 50.88 0.08
N GLN A 596 23.64 50.84 -1.25
CA GLN A 596 23.40 52.01 -2.10
C GLN A 596 21.93 52.43 -2.06
N VAL A 597 20.99 51.49 -2.15
CA VAL A 597 19.55 51.77 -2.04
C VAL A 597 19.22 52.32 -0.64
N ASP A 598 19.71 51.68 0.42
CA ASP A 598 19.48 52.10 1.80
C ASP A 598 20.01 53.53 2.03
N SER A 599 21.26 53.81 1.64
CA SER A 599 21.85 55.15 1.82
C SER A 599 21.17 56.23 0.98
N GLN A 600 20.91 55.98 -0.31
CA GLN A 600 20.40 57.01 -1.22
C GLN A 600 18.89 57.23 -1.14
N VAL A 601 18.13 56.21 -0.74
CA VAL A 601 16.66 56.27 -0.71
C VAL A 601 16.16 56.43 0.71
N ASN A 602 16.56 55.55 1.64
CA ASN A 602 16.12 55.66 3.03
C ASN A 602 16.76 56.88 3.71
N GLY A 603 18.01 57.22 3.36
CA GLY A 603 18.65 58.47 3.78
C GLY A 603 17.88 59.72 3.34
N LYS A 604 17.54 59.82 2.04
CA LYS A 604 16.76 60.95 1.51
C LYS A 604 15.34 61.01 2.08
N LYS A 605 14.66 59.87 2.21
CA LYS A 605 13.35 59.79 2.87
C LYS A 605 13.41 60.37 4.29
N ALA A 606 14.41 59.97 5.07
CA ALA A 606 14.60 60.46 6.44
C ALA A 606 14.91 61.96 6.47
N GLU A 607 15.70 62.47 5.53
CA GLU A 607 15.98 63.90 5.39
C GLU A 607 14.71 64.71 5.10
N LEU A 608 13.93 64.31 4.10
CA LEU A 608 12.70 65.01 3.70
C LEU A 608 11.63 65.00 4.80
N GLU A 609 11.47 63.89 5.51
CA GLU A 609 10.60 63.81 6.69
C GLU A 609 11.06 64.74 7.82
N ARG A 610 12.38 64.86 8.05
CA ARG A 610 12.93 65.82 9.02
C ARG A 610 12.66 67.26 8.59
N GLU A 611 12.80 67.58 7.31
CA GLU A 611 12.55 68.93 6.79
C GLU A 611 11.08 69.32 6.87
N LYS A 612 10.19 68.42 6.47
CA LYS A 612 8.75 68.60 6.64
C LYS A 612 8.38 68.83 8.10
N LYS A 613 8.90 68.02 9.04
CA LYS A 613 8.69 68.22 10.48
C LYS A 613 9.16 69.60 10.95
N LYS A 614 10.29 70.10 10.43
CA LYS A 614 10.77 71.47 10.73
C LYS A 614 9.79 72.53 10.22
N MET A 615 9.29 72.41 8.99
CA MET A 615 8.28 73.34 8.44
C MET A 615 7.00 73.33 9.27
N THR A 616 6.53 72.14 9.67
CA THR A 616 5.34 71.99 10.53
C THR A 616 5.54 72.66 11.88
N ALA A 617 6.67 72.39 12.55
CA ALA A 617 7.00 73.02 13.82
C ALA A 617 7.10 74.56 13.70
N GLN A 618 7.67 75.06 12.61
CA GLN A 618 7.78 76.50 12.35
C GLN A 618 6.40 77.14 12.17
N ILE A 619 5.49 76.52 11.42
CA ILE A 619 4.10 77.03 11.27
C ILE A 619 3.36 76.99 12.61
N GLU A 620 3.46 75.91 13.38
CA GLU A 620 2.83 75.82 14.70
C GLU A 620 3.36 76.87 15.68
N GLN A 621 4.67 77.12 15.66
CA GLN A 621 5.28 78.18 16.46
C GLN A 621 4.77 79.57 16.04
N GLN A 622 4.66 79.83 14.72
CA GLN A 622 4.10 81.08 14.22
C GLN A 622 2.62 81.24 14.61
N LYS A 623 1.79 80.19 14.50
CA LYS A 623 0.39 80.17 14.96
C LYS A 623 0.26 80.50 16.44
N LYS A 624 1.06 79.85 17.31
CA LYS A 624 1.09 80.12 18.76
C LYS A 624 1.55 81.55 19.07
N SER A 625 2.54 82.08 18.35
CA SER A 625 3.04 83.44 18.54
C SER A 625 2.06 84.52 18.05
N GLY A 626 1.32 84.24 16.97
CA GLY A 626 0.23 85.07 16.45
C GLY A 626 -0.91 85.18 17.47
N GLN A 627 -1.40 84.05 18.00
CA GLN A 627 -2.44 84.01 19.02
C GLN A 627 -2.06 84.78 20.30
N LYS A 628 -0.83 84.60 20.81
CA LYS A 628 -0.33 85.35 21.98
C LYS A 628 -0.22 86.85 21.72
N LYS A 629 0.14 87.28 20.51
CA LYS A 629 0.22 88.71 20.14
C LYS A 629 -1.15 89.33 19.91
N GLU A 630 -2.11 88.56 19.39
CA GLU A 630 -3.49 89.00 19.20
C GLU A 630 -4.21 89.15 20.55
N GLN A 631 -4.02 88.20 21.48
CA GLN A 631 -4.42 88.36 22.89
C GLN A 631 -3.83 89.63 23.51
N LYS A 632 -2.51 89.88 23.35
CA LYS A 632 -1.88 91.11 23.85
C LYS A 632 -2.37 92.39 23.15
N LYS A 633 -2.75 92.35 21.87
CA LYS A 633 -3.35 93.49 21.14
C LYS A 633 -4.79 93.75 21.61
N LEU A 634 -5.57 92.70 21.86
CA LEU A 634 -6.92 92.78 22.44
C LEU A 634 -6.86 93.31 23.88
N GLU A 635 -5.91 92.84 24.69
CA GLU A 635 -5.65 93.41 26.03
C GLU A 635 -5.23 94.87 25.96
N LYS A 636 -4.36 95.28 25.02
CA LYS A 636 -3.97 96.68 24.84
C LYS A 636 -5.11 97.55 24.33
N LYS A 637 -5.93 97.07 23.40
CA LYS A 637 -7.16 97.76 22.95
C LYS A 637 -8.20 97.84 24.08
N GLY A 638 -8.37 96.79 24.87
CA GLY A 638 -9.22 96.78 26.07
C GLY A 638 -8.72 97.75 27.14
N LYS A 639 -7.41 97.79 27.41
CA LYS A 639 -6.78 98.78 28.31
C LYS A 639 -6.88 100.21 27.78
N LYS A 640 -6.81 100.40 26.45
CA LYS A 640 -7.00 101.71 25.81
C LYS A 640 -8.45 102.16 25.88
N LEU A 641 -9.40 101.29 25.56
CA LEU A 641 -10.84 101.53 25.73
C LEU A 641 -11.20 101.80 27.19
N LEU A 642 -10.65 101.05 28.17
CA LEU A 642 -10.79 101.32 29.59
C LEU A 642 -10.19 102.67 30.01
N LYS A 643 -9.04 103.07 29.43
CA LYS A 643 -8.45 104.39 29.65
C LYS A 643 -9.28 105.51 29.04
N ASP A 644 -9.82 105.30 27.84
CA ASP A 644 -10.67 106.26 27.15
C ASP A 644 -12.03 106.39 27.86
N LEU A 645 -12.58 105.28 28.38
CA LEU A 645 -13.78 105.26 29.23
C LEU A 645 -13.53 105.97 30.58
N LYS A 646 -12.37 105.76 31.22
CA LYS A 646 -11.95 106.50 32.42
C LYS A 646 -11.73 107.99 32.14
N LYS A 647 -11.35 108.39 30.93
CA LYS A 647 -11.24 109.79 30.53
C LYS A 647 -12.59 110.43 30.24
N SER A 648 -13.56 109.66 29.72
CA SER A 648 -14.93 110.15 29.48
C SER A 648 -15.78 110.19 30.75
N LEU A 649 -15.44 109.37 31.75
CA LEU A 649 -16.08 109.35 33.07
C LEU A 649 -15.21 110.14 34.07
N LYS A 650 -15.38 111.47 34.09
CA LYS A 650 -14.85 112.33 35.16
C LYS A 650 -15.35 111.85 36.53
N PHE A 651 -14.41 111.42 37.37
CA PHE A 651 -14.30 111.79 38.78
C PHE A 651 -12.85 112.16 39.04
#